data_AF-A0A2E1CUU1-F1
#
_entry.id   AF-A0A2E1CUU1-F1
#
_cell.length_a   1.000
_cell.length_b   1.000
_cell.length_c   1.000
_cell.angle_alpha   90.00
_cell.angle_beta   90.00
_cell.angle_gamma   90.00
#
_symmetry.space_group_name_H-M   'P 1'
#
loop_
_entity.id
_entity.type
_entity.pdbx_description
1 polymer ?
#
loop_
_entity_poly.entity_id
_entity_poly.type
_entity_poly.pdbx_seq_one_letter_code
_entity_poly.pdbx_strand_id
1 'polypeptide(L)'
;MEKLGERPDCRYIRAVQLLRKSREDLQDNEILLIDGLDEVAAVQEGDSLHHVLAKLNDCCQPRFVISCRSVEWNNVTGQLEIAEDYGKSAEEVFLEPFTAQKAVSFLSQKIAAQDARRAINKLDNIGLSEFYQIPLQLDFVSTIVSSEGEIPETKAALYESAVSQLRREQNDRHRKSRLADMSKDQALDAAGVLMAVMLITGKDSIVSPDNVDQELSISSISDFVTKNDMKAVLGSNLFRVDATRSDAFLPFHRSIAEFLGARWLSRQIEKVGNPGRLAKRLFSLITVNGSVPASLRGLHAWFTYFNPERLGDMVIKQDPYGVLRYGDGDHLTARQAERIIEELEYLADYNPSFRKDGWHDLSLKGLDHEGLADKMRDIIQDRSKGRFDLRSLILKAVTEGAVATRLTVELKQIMFDVDRTYHERNLVGTAFNDRDDLAEDIPQLYGALIDLGDEDSLRLVCELLGDRKCQQIDTDIIAKIVVTVSGVYREKSDDYSRMSYGALEPLSMHVPIDRIEDLLAILGEAVNSLREGKNWWDYDREHNWSELSQFCIGLITRRLEHDLASVKPEDLWQWLKMVVHDYWSARSTGEKFSELIMSDDRLRQGIQRLALFISEEKLYFTAGVLHDRGISLTEEDIRLYLSEIVSRNDPGDREHWRDLVSFCRGSDGYIKADIRELAAPYAESDPDLQEFLYKKRELRGVEQERQED
;
A
#
# COMPACT_ATOMS: atom_id res chain seq x y z
N MET A 1 -12.09 17.12 -19.57
CA MET A 1 -12.02 17.76 -20.90
C MET A 1 -12.30 19.26 -20.83
N GLU A 2 -13.41 19.70 -20.24
CA GLU A 2 -13.78 21.13 -20.13
C GLU A 2 -12.65 22.05 -19.62
N LYS A 3 -12.05 21.74 -18.47
CA LYS A 3 -10.92 22.51 -17.92
C LYS A 3 -9.69 22.57 -18.84
N LEU A 4 -9.43 21.53 -19.63
CA LEU A 4 -8.32 21.54 -20.59
C LEU A 4 -8.63 22.49 -21.76
N GLY A 5 -9.92 22.68 -22.09
CA GLY A 5 -10.39 23.60 -23.12
C GLY A 5 -10.32 25.07 -22.72
N GLU A 6 -9.93 25.39 -21.49
CA GLU A 6 -9.64 26.76 -21.07
C GLU A 6 -8.25 27.24 -21.54
N ARG A 7 -7.43 26.34 -22.11
CA ARG A 7 -6.12 26.70 -22.67
C ARG A 7 -6.26 27.48 -23.99
N PRO A 8 -5.38 28.45 -24.27
CA PRO A 8 -5.53 29.35 -25.42
C PRO A 8 -5.50 28.68 -26.81
N ASP A 9 -4.93 27.48 -26.88
CA ASP A 9 -4.75 26.68 -28.11
C ASP A 9 -5.73 25.51 -28.21
N CYS A 10 -6.66 25.37 -27.25
CA CYS A 10 -7.58 24.26 -27.16
C CYS A 10 -9.02 24.73 -27.24
N ARG A 11 -9.89 23.91 -27.82
CA ARG A 11 -11.32 24.17 -27.85
C ARG A 11 -12.11 22.94 -27.42
N TYR A 12 -12.83 23.10 -26.33
CA TYR A 12 -13.76 22.08 -25.85
C TYR A 12 -15.02 22.03 -26.71
N ILE A 13 -15.42 20.82 -27.09
CA ILE A 13 -16.68 20.56 -27.78
C ILE A 13 -17.18 19.15 -27.44
N ARG A 14 -18.49 18.98 -27.22
CA ARG A 14 -19.04 17.61 -27.11
C ARG A 14 -19.11 16.95 -28.46
N ALA A 15 -18.88 15.64 -28.54
CA ALA A 15 -18.87 14.89 -29.80
C ALA A 15 -20.18 15.08 -30.60
N VAL A 16 -21.34 15.02 -29.94
CA VAL A 16 -22.66 15.28 -30.55
C VAL A 16 -22.79 16.71 -31.10
N GLN A 17 -22.16 17.69 -30.44
CA GLN A 17 -22.19 19.09 -30.88
C GLN A 17 -21.32 19.30 -32.12
N LEU A 18 -20.15 18.64 -32.20
CA LEU A 18 -19.24 18.71 -33.33
C LEU A 18 -19.92 18.31 -34.64
N LEU A 19 -20.74 17.26 -34.62
CA LEU A 19 -21.48 16.79 -35.80
C LEU A 19 -22.41 17.84 -36.42
N ARG A 20 -22.80 18.87 -35.65
CA ARG A 20 -23.71 19.94 -36.09
C ARG A 20 -23.00 21.23 -36.51
N LYS A 21 -21.68 21.30 -36.39
CA LYS A 21 -20.89 22.50 -36.68
C LYS A 21 -20.52 22.59 -38.15
N SER A 22 -20.40 23.79 -38.71
CA SER A 22 -19.81 23.99 -40.04
C SER A 22 -18.31 24.22 -39.94
N ARG A 23 -17.60 24.18 -41.07
CA ARG A 23 -16.17 24.48 -41.11
C ARG A 23 -15.89 25.90 -40.62
N GLU A 24 -16.75 26.87 -40.96
CA GLU A 24 -16.56 28.26 -40.54
C GLU A 24 -16.68 28.44 -39.01
N ASP A 25 -17.25 27.46 -38.30
CA ASP A 25 -17.36 27.49 -36.85
C ASP A 25 -16.06 27.09 -36.13
N LEU A 26 -15.05 26.55 -36.81
CA LEU A 26 -13.81 26.01 -36.23
C LEU A 26 -12.58 26.79 -36.75
N GLN A 27 -11.60 27.10 -35.88
CA GLN A 27 -10.39 27.81 -36.29
C GLN A 27 -9.27 26.84 -36.68
N ASP A 28 -8.49 27.18 -37.72
CA ASP A 28 -7.47 26.30 -38.33
C ASP A 28 -6.30 25.90 -37.40
N ASN A 29 -6.10 26.59 -36.25
CA ASN A 29 -4.97 26.36 -35.34
C ASN A 29 -5.36 25.85 -33.93
N GLU A 30 -6.62 25.48 -33.70
CA GLU A 30 -7.09 24.98 -32.39
C GLU A 30 -6.98 23.44 -32.28
N ILE A 31 -6.56 22.94 -31.11
CA ILE A 31 -6.69 21.53 -30.74
C ILE A 31 -8.12 21.29 -30.27
N LEU A 32 -8.87 20.43 -30.96
CA LEU A 32 -10.23 20.08 -30.56
C LEU A 32 -10.21 19.06 -29.43
N LEU A 33 -10.78 19.43 -28.28
CA LEU A 33 -11.01 18.53 -27.16
C LEU A 33 -12.45 18.02 -27.24
N ILE A 34 -12.60 16.86 -27.86
CA ILE A 34 -13.88 16.23 -28.17
C ILE A 34 -14.28 15.36 -26.98
N ASP A 35 -15.36 15.72 -26.29
CA ASP A 35 -15.81 14.99 -25.09
C ASP A 35 -17.01 14.10 -25.38
N GLY A 36 -16.93 12.85 -24.91
CA GLY A 36 -18.03 11.89 -24.91
C GLY A 36 -18.32 11.29 -26.28
N LEU A 37 -17.36 10.56 -26.86
CA LEU A 37 -17.60 9.79 -28.11
C LEU A 37 -18.82 8.85 -27.98
N ASP A 38 -19.02 8.29 -26.80
CA ASP A 38 -20.13 7.40 -26.45
C ASP A 38 -21.51 8.07 -26.57
N GLU A 39 -21.58 9.40 -26.45
CA GLU A 39 -22.83 10.15 -26.63
C GLU A 39 -23.29 10.21 -28.11
N VAL A 40 -22.40 9.98 -29.08
CA VAL A 40 -22.74 10.01 -30.52
C VAL A 40 -23.63 8.83 -30.90
N ALA A 41 -23.34 7.64 -30.34
CA ALA A 41 -24.13 6.42 -30.54
C ALA A 41 -25.59 6.58 -30.07
N ALA A 42 -25.85 7.50 -29.14
CA ALA A 42 -27.20 7.79 -28.65
C ALA A 42 -28.03 8.69 -29.58
N VAL A 43 -27.39 9.36 -30.54
CA VAL A 43 -28.03 10.37 -31.41
C VAL A 43 -28.10 9.94 -32.87
N GLN A 44 -27.18 9.10 -33.33
CA GLN A 44 -27.09 8.68 -34.73
C GLN A 44 -26.66 7.22 -34.84
N GLU A 45 -27.34 6.44 -35.69
CA GLU A 45 -26.96 5.04 -35.97
C GLU A 45 -25.65 4.97 -36.79
N GLY A 46 -24.80 3.99 -36.48
CA GLY A 46 -23.51 3.75 -37.14
C GLY A 46 -22.30 3.87 -36.22
N ASP A 47 -21.09 3.71 -36.78
CA ASP A 47 -19.84 3.84 -36.01
C ASP A 47 -19.63 5.31 -35.59
N SER A 48 -19.64 5.53 -34.28
CA SER A 48 -19.52 6.86 -33.67
C SER A 48 -18.18 7.52 -33.99
N LEU A 49 -17.10 6.73 -34.04
CA LEU A 49 -15.77 7.24 -34.36
C LEU A 49 -15.72 7.67 -35.82
N HIS A 50 -16.25 6.84 -36.73
CA HIS A 50 -16.30 7.16 -38.16
C HIS A 50 -17.03 8.48 -38.45
N HIS A 51 -18.19 8.71 -37.81
CA HIS A 51 -18.94 9.97 -37.96
C HIS A 51 -18.15 11.18 -37.48
N VAL A 52 -17.42 11.04 -36.36
CA VAL A 52 -16.56 12.10 -35.84
C VAL A 52 -15.37 12.35 -36.77
N LEU A 53 -14.71 11.30 -37.26
CA LEU A 53 -13.57 11.41 -38.18
C LEU A 53 -13.97 12.03 -39.52
N ALA A 54 -15.07 11.57 -40.13
CA ALA A 54 -15.64 12.17 -41.33
C ALA A 54 -15.89 13.68 -41.12
N LYS A 55 -16.43 14.04 -39.95
CA LYS A 55 -16.65 15.44 -39.62
C LYS A 55 -15.35 16.23 -39.47
N LEU A 56 -14.31 15.63 -38.88
CA LEU A 56 -13.00 16.27 -38.75
C LEU A 56 -12.33 16.44 -40.12
N ASN A 57 -12.48 15.49 -41.05
CA ASN A 57 -12.01 15.60 -42.43
C ASN A 57 -12.68 16.76 -43.17
N ASP A 58 -14.00 16.92 -43.03
CA ASP A 58 -14.74 18.08 -43.57
C ASP A 58 -14.23 19.42 -43.01
N CYS A 59 -13.65 19.39 -41.82
CA CYS A 59 -13.12 20.55 -41.12
C CYS A 59 -11.60 20.72 -41.28
N CYS A 60 -11.00 20.14 -42.32
CA CYS A 60 -9.56 20.25 -42.61
C CYS A 60 -8.63 19.58 -41.57
N GLN A 61 -9.08 18.49 -40.97
CA GLN A 61 -8.25 17.59 -40.15
C GLN A 61 -7.51 18.30 -39.00
N PRO A 62 -8.23 19.02 -38.13
CA PRO A 62 -7.59 19.69 -36.99
C PRO A 62 -7.02 18.66 -36.01
N ARG A 63 -6.00 19.07 -35.24
CA ARG A 63 -5.50 18.24 -34.14
C ARG A 63 -6.62 18.02 -33.13
N PHE A 64 -6.76 16.80 -32.62
CA PHE A 64 -7.81 16.49 -31.66
C PHE A 64 -7.32 15.61 -30.51
N VAL A 65 -8.03 15.70 -29.39
CA VAL A 65 -8.03 14.75 -28.29
C VAL A 65 -9.49 14.34 -28.10
N ILE A 66 -9.75 13.05 -28.04
CA ILE A 66 -11.10 12.53 -27.84
C ILE A 66 -11.18 11.75 -26.54
N SER A 67 -12.18 12.05 -25.71
CA SER A 67 -12.53 11.19 -24.60
C SER A 67 -13.54 10.15 -25.08
N CYS A 68 -13.31 8.91 -24.70
CA CYS A 68 -14.22 7.81 -24.91
C CYS A 68 -14.11 6.86 -23.73
N ARG A 69 -15.12 6.01 -23.56
CA ARG A 69 -14.96 4.82 -22.74
C ARG A 69 -14.12 3.81 -23.54
N SER A 70 -13.40 2.95 -22.84
CA SER A 70 -12.38 2.03 -23.41
C SER A 70 -12.92 1.08 -24.49
N VAL A 71 -14.23 0.99 -24.58
CA VAL A 71 -14.94 -0.01 -25.33
C VAL A 71 -15.41 0.53 -26.68
N GLU A 72 -15.75 1.81 -26.74
CA GLU A 72 -16.13 2.58 -27.93
C GLU A 72 -14.91 2.86 -28.80
N TRP A 73 -13.72 2.71 -28.22
CA TRP A 73 -12.44 2.76 -28.93
C TRP A 73 -12.11 1.47 -29.70
N ASN A 74 -12.86 0.39 -29.47
CA ASN A 74 -12.46 -0.96 -29.84
C ASN A 74 -12.79 -1.29 -31.31
N ASN A 75 -11.99 -0.77 -32.23
CA ASN A 75 -11.90 -1.27 -33.61
C ASN A 75 -10.49 -1.01 -34.17
N VAL A 76 -9.81 -2.09 -34.60
CA VAL A 76 -8.59 -2.04 -35.44
C VAL A 76 -8.78 -1.10 -36.64
N THR A 77 -10.01 -0.95 -37.12
CA THR A 77 -10.43 -0.03 -38.19
C THR A 77 -10.27 1.46 -37.82
N GLY A 78 -10.56 1.86 -36.58
CA GLY A 78 -10.50 3.27 -36.17
C GLY A 78 -9.07 3.82 -36.12
N GLN A 79 -8.10 3.01 -35.66
CA GLN A 79 -6.69 3.38 -35.71
C GLN A 79 -6.16 3.45 -37.15
N LEU A 80 -6.66 2.58 -38.05
CA LEU A 80 -6.31 2.60 -39.47
C LEU A 80 -6.89 3.85 -40.15
N GLU A 81 -8.16 4.19 -39.92
CA GLU A 81 -8.80 5.41 -40.44
C GLU A 81 -8.05 6.68 -39.99
N ILE A 82 -7.69 6.77 -38.70
CA ILE A 82 -6.90 7.90 -38.19
C ILE A 82 -5.51 7.95 -38.83
N ALA A 83 -4.85 6.80 -39.00
CA ALA A 83 -3.54 6.74 -39.62
C ALA A 83 -3.57 7.12 -41.11
N GLU A 84 -4.63 6.74 -41.84
CA GLU A 84 -4.84 7.13 -43.23
C GLU A 84 -5.13 8.63 -43.35
N ASP A 85 -5.99 9.17 -42.49
CA ASP A 85 -6.41 10.58 -42.54
C ASP A 85 -5.31 11.54 -42.05
N TYR A 86 -4.63 11.22 -40.95
CA TYR A 86 -3.66 12.10 -40.28
C TYR A 86 -2.20 11.72 -40.50
N GLY A 87 -1.93 10.62 -41.21
CA GLY A 87 -0.58 10.11 -41.47
C GLY A 87 0.13 9.50 -40.25
N LYS A 88 -0.58 9.34 -39.12
CA LYS A 88 -0.08 8.71 -37.88
C LYS A 88 -1.22 8.12 -37.06
N SER A 89 -0.96 7.03 -36.35
CA SER A 89 -1.92 6.46 -35.39
C SER A 89 -2.12 7.37 -34.18
N ALA A 90 -3.29 7.27 -33.55
CA ALA A 90 -3.58 7.95 -32.30
C ALA A 90 -2.77 7.38 -31.13
N GLU A 91 -2.37 8.25 -30.19
CA GLU A 91 -1.79 7.83 -28.91
C GLU A 91 -2.91 7.54 -27.90
N GLU A 92 -2.86 6.37 -27.26
CA GLU A 92 -3.86 5.95 -26.27
C GLU A 92 -3.37 6.24 -24.85
N VAL A 93 -4.25 6.82 -24.03
CA VAL A 93 -3.99 7.10 -22.62
C VAL A 93 -5.16 6.59 -21.78
N PHE A 94 -4.86 5.84 -20.72
CA PHE A 94 -5.85 5.27 -19.82
C PHE A 94 -5.90 6.03 -18.49
N LEU A 95 -7.10 6.20 -17.94
CA LEU A 95 -7.29 6.76 -16.60
C LEU A 95 -7.15 5.65 -15.55
N GLU A 96 -6.20 5.81 -14.64
CA GLU A 96 -6.01 4.87 -13.53
C GLU A 96 -6.98 5.12 -12.37
N PRO A 97 -7.34 4.08 -11.59
CA PRO A 97 -8.11 4.24 -10.38
C PRO A 97 -7.39 5.11 -9.33
N PHE A 98 -8.16 5.75 -8.45
CA PHE A 98 -7.61 6.53 -7.34
C PHE A 98 -6.98 5.63 -6.26
N THR A 99 -5.81 6.05 -5.78
CA THR A 99 -5.25 5.55 -4.52
C THR A 99 -5.97 6.17 -3.33
N ALA A 100 -5.85 5.58 -2.13
CA ALA A 100 -6.41 6.15 -0.90
C ALA A 100 -5.96 7.61 -0.70
N GLN A 101 -4.69 7.91 -0.95
CA GLN A 101 -4.16 9.27 -0.84
C GLN A 101 -4.80 10.24 -1.86
N LYS A 102 -4.94 9.83 -3.14
CA LYS A 102 -5.63 10.63 -4.17
C LYS A 102 -7.11 10.84 -3.81
N ALA A 103 -7.77 9.81 -3.28
CA ALA A 103 -9.15 9.87 -2.83
C ALA A 103 -9.36 10.85 -1.67
N VAL A 104 -8.47 10.83 -0.66
CA VAL A 104 -8.47 11.84 0.42
C VAL A 104 -8.29 13.24 -0.15
N SER A 105 -7.32 13.45 -1.05
CA SER A 105 -7.09 14.75 -1.68
C SER A 105 -8.29 15.25 -2.48
N PHE A 106 -9.02 14.35 -3.16
CA PHE A 106 -10.23 14.70 -3.90
C PHE A 106 -11.40 15.03 -2.97
N LEU A 107 -11.68 14.18 -1.98
CA LEU A 107 -12.74 14.42 -0.99
C LEU A 107 -12.52 15.69 -0.18
N SER A 108 -11.25 16.02 0.13
CA SER A 108 -10.88 17.25 0.87
C SER A 108 -11.25 18.53 0.14
N GLN A 109 -11.61 18.47 -1.15
CA GLN A 109 -12.14 19.61 -1.90
C GLN A 109 -13.64 19.84 -1.66
N LYS A 110 -14.34 18.85 -1.07
CA LYS A 110 -15.80 18.83 -0.87
C LYS A 110 -16.20 18.85 0.60
N ILE A 111 -15.41 18.18 1.44
CA ILE A 111 -15.61 18.08 2.90
C ILE A 111 -14.29 18.42 3.62
N ALA A 112 -14.33 18.57 4.95
CA ALA A 112 -13.11 18.88 5.69
C ALA A 112 -12.08 17.74 5.55
N ALA A 113 -10.79 18.08 5.47
CA ALA A 113 -9.72 17.11 5.21
C ALA A 113 -9.65 15.98 6.25
N GLN A 114 -9.95 16.30 7.51
CA GLN A 114 -10.04 15.30 8.58
C GLN A 114 -11.18 14.30 8.34
N ASP A 115 -12.33 14.76 7.85
CA ASP A 115 -13.51 13.92 7.61
C ASP A 115 -13.30 13.07 6.35
N ALA A 116 -12.63 13.62 5.34
CA ALA A 116 -12.17 12.88 4.17
C ALA A 116 -11.25 11.71 4.57
N ARG A 117 -10.24 11.98 5.41
CA ARG A 117 -9.32 10.94 5.88
C ARG A 117 -10.03 9.87 6.72
N ARG A 118 -10.94 10.28 7.63
CA ARG A 118 -11.76 9.34 8.41
C ARG A 118 -12.65 8.49 7.50
N ALA A 119 -13.31 9.07 6.51
CA ALA A 119 -14.20 8.36 5.60
C ALA A 119 -13.47 7.31 4.76
N ILE A 120 -12.31 7.66 4.18
CA ILE A 120 -11.50 6.69 3.41
C ILE A 120 -10.98 5.56 4.30
N ASN A 121 -10.40 5.89 5.46
CA ASN A 121 -9.96 4.87 6.41
C ASN A 121 -11.11 3.96 6.85
N LYS A 122 -12.31 4.51 7.03
CA LYS A 122 -13.49 3.72 7.39
C LYS A 122 -13.90 2.76 6.28
N LEU A 123 -13.91 3.22 5.02
CA LEU A 123 -14.18 2.38 3.85
C LEU A 123 -13.17 1.23 3.71
N ASP A 124 -11.89 1.51 3.94
CA ASP A 124 -10.85 0.47 4.00
C ASP A 124 -11.14 -0.56 5.10
N ASN A 125 -11.40 -0.09 6.32
CA ASN A 125 -11.62 -0.96 7.48
C ASN A 125 -12.85 -1.89 7.34
N ILE A 126 -13.86 -1.51 6.54
CA ILE A 126 -15.04 -2.34 6.28
C ILE A 126 -14.97 -3.10 4.95
N GLY A 127 -13.80 -3.09 4.29
CA GLY A 127 -13.53 -3.85 3.06
C GLY A 127 -14.21 -3.29 1.80
N LEU A 128 -14.37 -1.97 1.71
CA LEU A 128 -15.00 -1.26 0.59
C LEU A 128 -14.05 -0.24 -0.05
N SER A 129 -12.77 -0.55 -0.14
CA SER A 129 -11.76 0.31 -0.76
C SER A 129 -12.06 0.62 -2.24
N GLU A 130 -12.69 -0.31 -2.95
CA GLU A 130 -13.16 -0.14 -4.34
C GLU A 130 -14.09 1.07 -4.51
N PHE A 131 -14.83 1.46 -3.46
CA PHE A 131 -15.81 2.56 -3.49
C PHE A 131 -15.18 3.96 -3.59
N TYR A 132 -13.89 4.10 -3.32
CA TYR A 132 -13.20 5.39 -3.49
C TYR A 132 -12.25 5.44 -4.68
N GLN A 133 -12.04 4.29 -5.35
CA GLN A 133 -11.14 4.19 -6.49
C GLN A 133 -11.69 4.92 -7.73
N ILE A 134 -13.01 5.15 -7.79
CA ILE A 134 -13.67 5.87 -8.88
C ILE A 134 -14.08 7.27 -8.37
N PRO A 135 -13.62 8.37 -9.00
CA PRO A 135 -13.92 9.73 -8.54
C PRO A 135 -15.43 10.03 -8.43
N LEU A 136 -16.24 9.47 -9.33
CA LEU A 136 -17.70 9.61 -9.29
C LEU A 136 -18.31 8.98 -8.02
N GLN A 137 -17.70 7.91 -7.49
CA GLN A 137 -18.18 7.27 -6.27
C GLN A 137 -17.89 8.09 -5.02
N LEU A 138 -16.80 8.87 -5.04
CA LEU A 138 -16.45 9.79 -3.96
C LEU A 138 -17.50 10.88 -3.76
N ASP A 139 -18.30 11.18 -4.78
CA ASP A 139 -19.41 12.12 -4.64
C ASP A 139 -20.51 11.55 -3.74
N PHE A 140 -20.77 10.25 -3.81
CA PHE A 140 -21.67 9.57 -2.87
C PHE A 140 -21.10 9.57 -1.46
N VAL A 141 -19.80 9.25 -1.31
CA VAL A 141 -19.11 9.29 -0.01
C VAL A 141 -19.23 10.69 0.61
N SER A 142 -18.97 11.75 -0.16
CA SER A 142 -19.12 13.13 0.30
C SER A 142 -20.56 13.48 0.67
N THR A 143 -21.54 12.93 -0.04
CA THR A 143 -22.97 13.13 0.24
C THR A 143 -23.38 12.43 1.53
N ILE A 144 -22.97 11.17 1.74
CA ILE A 144 -23.19 10.42 2.99
C ILE A 144 -22.63 11.22 4.16
N VAL A 145 -21.34 11.57 4.12
CA VAL A 145 -20.68 12.34 5.18
C VAL A 145 -21.37 13.68 5.43
N SER A 146 -21.76 14.40 4.37
CA SER A 146 -22.46 15.69 4.53
C SER A 146 -23.87 15.55 5.12
N SER A 147 -24.56 14.45 4.85
CA SER A 147 -25.95 14.23 5.30
C SER A 147 -26.07 13.54 6.65
N GLU A 148 -25.16 12.62 6.95
CA GLU A 148 -25.18 11.75 8.14
C GLU A 148 -24.05 12.09 9.13
N GLY A 149 -23.17 13.02 8.78
CA GLY A 149 -22.02 13.45 9.57
C GLY A 149 -20.79 12.57 9.36
N GLU A 150 -20.97 11.25 9.30
CA GLU A 150 -19.89 10.28 9.14
C GLU A 150 -20.32 9.08 8.27
N ILE A 151 -19.35 8.25 7.87
CA ILE A 151 -19.63 6.97 7.20
C ILE A 151 -20.18 5.97 8.23
N PRO A 152 -21.28 5.26 7.93
CA PRO A 152 -21.86 4.29 8.86
C PRO A 152 -20.87 3.24 9.36
N GLU A 153 -21.09 2.78 10.59
CA GLU A 153 -20.14 1.88 11.26
C GLU A 153 -20.11 0.48 10.70
N THR A 154 -21.22 0.03 10.13
CA THR A 154 -21.43 -1.34 9.67
C THR A 154 -21.60 -1.38 8.16
N LYS A 155 -21.26 -2.53 7.58
CA LYS A 155 -21.41 -2.78 6.15
C LYS A 155 -22.88 -2.59 5.73
N ALA A 156 -23.84 -3.20 6.43
CA ALA A 156 -25.25 -3.07 6.04
C ALA A 156 -25.75 -1.62 6.05
N ALA A 157 -25.43 -0.84 7.10
CA ALA A 157 -25.87 0.55 7.19
C ALA A 157 -25.31 1.41 6.04
N LEU A 158 -24.06 1.16 5.65
CA LEU A 158 -23.47 1.82 4.48
C LEU A 158 -24.19 1.43 3.19
N TYR A 159 -24.47 0.15 2.95
CA TYR A 159 -25.24 -0.27 1.78
C TYR A 159 -26.64 0.34 1.78
N GLU A 160 -27.32 0.41 2.94
CA GLU A 160 -28.64 1.02 3.06
C GLU A 160 -28.62 2.51 2.72
N SER A 161 -27.61 3.26 3.20
CA SER A 161 -27.43 4.66 2.85
C SER A 161 -27.11 4.81 1.36
N ALA A 162 -26.17 4.01 0.84
CA ALA A 162 -25.76 4.04 -0.56
C ALA A 162 -26.94 3.79 -1.51
N VAL A 163 -27.71 2.71 -1.33
CA VAL A 163 -28.85 2.43 -2.21
C VAL A 163 -29.97 3.46 -2.06
N SER A 164 -30.12 4.07 -0.87
CA SER A 164 -31.07 5.17 -0.64
C SER A 164 -30.71 6.42 -1.45
N GLN A 165 -29.42 6.69 -1.59
CA GLN A 165 -28.90 7.82 -2.38
C GLN A 165 -28.87 7.51 -3.88
N LEU A 166 -28.34 6.36 -4.29
CA LEU A 166 -28.22 5.93 -5.70
C LEU A 166 -29.58 5.80 -6.40
N ARG A 167 -30.65 5.54 -5.64
CA ARG A 167 -32.02 5.55 -6.16
C ARG A 167 -32.44 6.92 -6.70
N ARG A 168 -31.81 8.02 -6.27
CA ARG A 168 -32.18 9.38 -6.65
C ARG A 168 -31.43 9.79 -7.92
N GLU A 169 -32.17 10.35 -8.87
CA GLU A 169 -31.60 11.03 -10.04
C GLU A 169 -31.33 12.49 -9.67
N GLN A 170 -30.06 12.94 -9.68
CA GLN A 170 -29.70 14.32 -9.28
C GLN A 170 -29.95 15.36 -10.37
N ASN A 171 -30.34 14.95 -11.58
CA ASN A 171 -30.57 15.86 -12.68
C ASN A 171 -31.95 16.56 -12.53
N ASP A 172 -31.95 17.87 -12.29
CA ASP A 172 -33.17 18.66 -12.10
C ASP A 172 -34.18 18.57 -13.26
N ARG A 173 -33.72 18.16 -14.46
CA ARG A 173 -34.59 17.91 -15.63
C ARG A 173 -35.56 16.73 -15.43
N HIS A 174 -35.30 15.84 -14.47
CA HIS A 174 -36.04 14.60 -14.23
C HIS A 174 -36.97 14.64 -13.01
N ARG A 175 -37.21 15.80 -12.39
CA ARG A 175 -38.12 15.95 -11.23
C ARG A 175 -39.57 15.49 -11.45
N LYS A 176 -40.00 15.28 -12.71
CA LYS A 176 -41.32 14.75 -13.09
C LYS A 176 -41.27 13.33 -13.66
N SER A 177 -40.18 12.58 -13.42
CA SER A 177 -40.01 11.22 -13.93
C SER A 177 -40.82 10.20 -13.14
N ARG A 178 -41.15 9.06 -13.76
CA ARG A 178 -41.82 7.92 -13.08
C ARG A 178 -41.06 7.47 -11.83
N LEU A 179 -39.73 7.58 -11.82
CA LEU A 179 -38.87 7.24 -10.68
C LEU A 179 -39.13 8.15 -9.47
N ALA A 180 -39.41 9.43 -9.70
CA ALA A 180 -39.75 10.39 -8.65
C ALA A 180 -41.09 10.05 -7.97
N ASP A 181 -42.05 9.45 -8.71
CA ASP A 181 -43.34 9.00 -8.20
C ASP A 181 -43.27 7.66 -7.44
N MET A 182 -42.17 6.92 -7.54
CA MET A 182 -42.01 5.64 -6.85
C MET A 182 -41.61 5.84 -5.39
N SER A 183 -42.24 5.07 -4.49
CA SER A 183 -41.77 4.97 -3.11
C SER A 183 -40.35 4.38 -3.07
N LYS A 184 -39.62 4.62 -1.96
CA LYS A 184 -38.29 4.03 -1.75
C LYS A 184 -38.34 2.51 -1.94
N ASP A 185 -39.28 1.84 -1.28
CA ASP A 185 -39.42 0.39 -1.37
C ASP A 185 -39.77 -0.10 -2.77
N GLN A 186 -40.66 0.59 -3.49
CA GLN A 186 -41.03 0.21 -4.86
C GLN A 186 -39.83 0.27 -5.80
N ALA A 187 -39.04 1.34 -5.75
CA ALA A 187 -37.88 1.48 -6.62
C ALA A 187 -36.75 0.52 -6.25
N LEU A 188 -36.50 0.28 -4.95
CA LEU A 188 -35.50 -0.69 -4.52
C LEU A 188 -35.93 -2.14 -4.79
N ASP A 189 -37.22 -2.48 -4.65
CA ASP A 189 -37.73 -3.81 -5.02
C ASP A 189 -37.65 -4.02 -6.55
N ALA A 190 -37.91 -2.98 -7.34
CA ALA A 190 -37.76 -3.02 -8.80
C ALA A 190 -36.29 -3.17 -9.25
N ALA A 191 -35.36 -2.46 -8.62
CA ALA A 191 -33.93 -2.68 -8.85
C ALA A 191 -33.51 -4.10 -8.40
N GLY A 192 -34.00 -4.53 -7.23
CA GLY A 192 -33.64 -5.79 -6.61
C GLY A 192 -34.04 -7.01 -7.44
N VAL A 193 -35.22 -7.01 -8.07
CA VAL A 193 -35.58 -8.13 -8.96
C VAL A 193 -34.68 -8.21 -10.19
N LEU A 194 -34.40 -7.07 -10.82
CA LEU A 194 -33.54 -6.99 -12.00
C LEU A 194 -32.16 -7.56 -11.69
N MET A 195 -31.57 -7.11 -10.59
CA MET A 195 -30.26 -7.54 -10.10
C MET A 195 -30.26 -9.01 -9.64
N ALA A 196 -31.30 -9.48 -8.94
CA ALA A 196 -31.40 -10.87 -8.51
C ALA A 196 -31.46 -11.84 -9.70
N VAL A 197 -32.31 -11.56 -10.69
CA VAL A 197 -32.45 -12.42 -11.87
C VAL A 197 -31.14 -12.42 -12.68
N MET A 198 -30.51 -11.26 -12.85
CA MET A 198 -29.22 -11.14 -13.52
C MET A 198 -28.15 -12.01 -12.86
N LEU A 199 -28.01 -11.91 -11.53
CA LEU A 199 -27.05 -12.71 -10.76
C LEU A 199 -27.33 -14.22 -10.86
N ILE A 200 -28.57 -14.64 -10.64
CA ILE A 200 -28.95 -16.07 -10.64
C ILE A 200 -28.78 -16.70 -12.02
N THR A 201 -29.09 -15.95 -13.09
CA THR A 201 -28.94 -16.43 -14.47
C THR A 201 -27.50 -16.35 -14.98
N GLY A 202 -26.60 -15.71 -14.23
CA GLY A 202 -25.20 -15.50 -14.64
C GLY A 202 -25.06 -14.61 -15.87
N LYS A 203 -26.04 -13.72 -16.11
CA LYS A 203 -26.01 -12.75 -17.21
C LYS A 203 -25.22 -11.52 -16.77
N ASP A 204 -24.50 -10.90 -17.68
CA ASP A 204 -23.66 -9.74 -17.34
C ASP A 204 -24.43 -8.42 -17.39
N SER A 205 -25.46 -8.32 -18.23
CA SER A 205 -26.23 -7.09 -18.48
C SER A 205 -27.73 -7.33 -18.62
N ILE A 206 -28.50 -6.24 -18.44
CA ILE A 206 -29.94 -6.18 -18.65
C ILE A 206 -30.22 -5.33 -19.90
N VAL A 207 -31.02 -5.81 -20.83
CA VAL A 207 -31.27 -5.11 -22.11
C VAL A 207 -32.71 -4.66 -22.34
N SER A 208 -32.82 -3.56 -23.09
CA SER A 208 -34.08 -3.02 -23.61
C SER A 208 -33.82 -2.39 -24.99
N PRO A 209 -34.10 -3.09 -26.14
CA PRO A 209 -35.16 -4.08 -26.39
C PRO A 209 -34.70 -5.55 -26.61
N ASP A 210 -35.65 -6.46 -26.85
CA ASP A 210 -35.58 -7.95 -26.73
C ASP A 210 -34.66 -8.73 -27.70
N ASN A 211 -33.60 -8.15 -28.25
CA ASN A 211 -32.98 -8.69 -29.48
C ASN A 211 -31.70 -9.52 -29.31
N VAL A 212 -31.36 -10.01 -28.10
CA VAL A 212 -30.08 -10.73 -27.88
C VAL A 212 -30.22 -11.97 -26.97
N ASP A 213 -29.88 -13.15 -27.50
CA ASP A 213 -29.96 -14.45 -26.80
C ASP A 213 -29.00 -14.57 -25.59
N GLN A 214 -27.95 -13.75 -25.56
CA GLN A 214 -26.89 -13.82 -24.55
C GLN A 214 -27.15 -12.96 -23.30
N GLU A 215 -28.20 -12.14 -23.24
CA GLU A 215 -28.43 -11.17 -22.15
C GLU A 215 -29.81 -11.30 -21.50
N LEU A 216 -30.02 -10.55 -20.42
CA LEU A 216 -31.29 -10.57 -19.69
C LEU A 216 -32.23 -9.48 -20.21
N SER A 217 -33.23 -9.86 -21.00
CA SER A 217 -34.28 -8.94 -21.47
C SER A 217 -35.21 -8.50 -20.33
N ILE A 218 -35.53 -7.21 -20.28
CA ILE A 218 -36.55 -6.68 -19.33
C ILE A 218 -37.94 -7.31 -19.55
N SER A 219 -38.26 -7.79 -20.76
CA SER A 219 -39.53 -8.47 -21.02
C SER A 219 -39.64 -9.81 -20.31
N SER A 220 -38.52 -10.49 -20.07
CA SER A 220 -38.51 -11.76 -19.33
C SER A 220 -38.84 -11.61 -17.83
N ILE A 221 -38.81 -10.38 -17.31
CA ILE A 221 -38.99 -10.05 -15.88
C ILE A 221 -40.35 -9.36 -15.63
N SER A 222 -41.15 -9.12 -16.68
CA SER A 222 -42.38 -8.32 -16.57
C SER A 222 -43.47 -8.93 -15.69
N ASP A 223 -43.36 -10.21 -15.36
CA ASP A 223 -44.25 -10.90 -14.41
C ASP A 223 -44.05 -10.43 -12.96
N PHE A 224 -42.88 -9.87 -12.65
CA PHE A 224 -42.52 -9.44 -11.29
C PHE A 224 -42.67 -7.93 -11.10
N VAL A 225 -42.33 -7.13 -12.14
CA VAL A 225 -42.33 -5.67 -12.11
C VAL A 225 -42.77 -5.12 -13.46
N THR A 226 -43.53 -4.01 -13.46
CA THR A 226 -44.02 -3.43 -14.71
C THR A 226 -42.88 -2.91 -15.59
N LYS A 227 -43.01 -2.99 -16.91
CA LYS A 227 -41.98 -2.47 -17.85
C LYS A 227 -41.67 -0.99 -17.63
N ASN A 228 -42.65 -0.19 -17.24
CA ASN A 228 -42.45 1.23 -16.96
C ASN A 228 -41.62 1.45 -15.70
N ASP A 229 -41.85 0.65 -14.65
CA ASP A 229 -41.08 0.74 -13.41
C ASP A 229 -39.65 0.24 -13.60
N MET A 230 -39.46 -0.84 -14.38
CA MET A 230 -38.12 -1.31 -14.75
C MET A 230 -37.35 -0.22 -15.49
N LYS A 231 -37.94 0.38 -16.54
CA LYS A 231 -37.31 1.48 -17.29
C LYS A 231 -37.00 2.70 -16.40
N ALA A 232 -37.90 3.03 -15.47
CA ALA A 232 -37.68 4.14 -14.56
C ALA A 232 -36.47 3.91 -13.64
N VAL A 233 -36.32 2.69 -13.13
CA VAL A 233 -35.22 2.36 -12.21
C VAL A 233 -33.89 2.13 -12.95
N LEU A 234 -33.91 1.62 -14.19
CA LEU A 234 -32.72 1.55 -15.05
C LEU A 234 -32.12 2.94 -15.35
N GLY A 235 -32.92 4.01 -15.28
CA GLY A 235 -32.46 5.39 -15.38
C GLY A 235 -31.93 6.01 -14.07
N SER A 236 -31.94 5.27 -12.95
CA SER A 236 -31.37 5.73 -11.68
C SER A 236 -29.86 5.47 -11.61
N ASN A 237 -29.17 6.08 -10.63
CA ASN A 237 -27.74 5.82 -10.40
C ASN A 237 -27.45 4.41 -9.83
N LEU A 238 -28.47 3.58 -9.57
CA LEU A 238 -28.28 2.16 -9.23
C LEU A 238 -27.77 1.34 -10.41
N PHE A 239 -27.90 1.86 -11.62
CA PHE A 239 -27.45 1.23 -12.86
C PHE A 239 -26.51 2.17 -13.59
N ARG A 240 -25.64 1.58 -14.40
CA ARG A 240 -24.82 2.26 -15.40
C ARG A 240 -25.11 1.64 -16.75
N VAL A 241 -25.05 2.44 -17.80
CA VAL A 241 -25.11 1.93 -19.17
C VAL A 241 -23.79 1.23 -19.46
N ASP A 242 -23.84 0.07 -20.11
CA ASP A 242 -22.64 -0.63 -20.58
C ASP A 242 -21.83 0.28 -21.50
N ALA A 243 -20.50 0.13 -21.49
CA ALA A 243 -19.66 0.92 -22.37
C ALA A 243 -19.77 0.44 -23.84
N THR A 244 -19.97 -0.85 -24.08
CA THR A 244 -20.12 -1.39 -25.46
C THR A 244 -21.45 -1.02 -26.07
N ARG A 245 -22.48 -0.85 -25.23
CA ARG A 245 -23.87 -1.03 -25.64
C ARG A 245 -24.80 -0.12 -24.88
N SER A 246 -25.35 0.86 -25.60
CA SER A 246 -26.26 1.87 -25.06
C SER A 246 -27.62 1.32 -24.61
N ASP A 247 -27.98 0.11 -25.07
CA ASP A 247 -29.21 -0.59 -24.71
C ASP A 247 -29.03 -1.59 -23.56
N ALA A 248 -27.80 -1.77 -23.09
CA ALA A 248 -27.42 -2.67 -22.01
C ALA A 248 -27.13 -1.91 -20.72
N PHE A 249 -27.67 -2.41 -19.63
CA PHE A 249 -27.57 -1.82 -18.31
C PHE A 249 -26.89 -2.79 -17.36
N LEU A 250 -25.87 -2.31 -16.67
CA LEU A 250 -25.15 -3.01 -15.62
C LEU A 250 -25.55 -2.41 -14.28
N PRO A 251 -25.56 -3.19 -13.18
CA PRO A 251 -25.57 -2.60 -11.85
C PRO A 251 -24.41 -1.63 -11.69
N PHE A 252 -24.62 -0.59 -10.89
CA PHE A 252 -23.57 0.36 -10.53
C PHE A 252 -22.32 -0.36 -9.99
N HIS A 253 -22.56 -1.35 -9.12
CA HIS A 253 -21.53 -2.24 -8.62
C HIS A 253 -22.11 -3.64 -8.36
N ARG A 254 -21.28 -4.68 -8.50
CA ARG A 254 -21.70 -6.07 -8.26
C ARG A 254 -22.24 -6.24 -6.83
N SER A 255 -21.56 -5.70 -5.84
CA SER A 255 -21.98 -5.85 -4.44
C SER A 255 -23.29 -5.11 -4.11
N ILE A 256 -23.63 -4.04 -4.85
CA ILE A 256 -24.97 -3.41 -4.77
C ILE A 256 -26.03 -4.36 -5.33
N ALA A 257 -25.74 -5.06 -6.43
CA ALA A 257 -26.63 -6.06 -7.01
C ALA A 257 -26.87 -7.23 -6.04
N GLU A 258 -25.82 -7.71 -5.37
CA GLU A 258 -25.91 -8.76 -4.37
C GLU A 258 -26.77 -8.33 -3.17
N PHE A 259 -26.56 -7.12 -2.65
CA PHE A 259 -27.35 -6.56 -1.55
C PHE A 259 -28.83 -6.40 -1.92
N LEU A 260 -29.15 -5.72 -3.03
CA LEU A 260 -30.53 -5.47 -3.45
C LEU A 260 -31.24 -6.74 -3.92
N GLY A 261 -30.51 -7.66 -4.55
CA GLY A 261 -31.04 -8.96 -4.95
C GLY A 261 -31.43 -9.80 -3.73
N ALA A 262 -30.56 -9.86 -2.71
CA ALA A 262 -30.83 -10.59 -1.47
C ALA A 262 -32.02 -9.99 -0.71
N ARG A 263 -32.09 -8.65 -0.64
CA ARG A 263 -33.21 -7.91 -0.06
C ARG A 263 -34.53 -8.27 -0.71
N TRP A 264 -34.58 -8.24 -2.04
CA TRP A 264 -35.81 -8.53 -2.78
C TRP A 264 -36.24 -10.00 -2.60
N LEU A 265 -35.31 -10.95 -2.78
CA LEU A 265 -35.59 -12.39 -2.61
C LEU A 265 -36.09 -12.72 -1.20
N SER A 266 -35.47 -12.14 -0.17
CA SER A 266 -35.88 -12.32 1.24
C SER A 266 -37.31 -11.86 1.47
N ARG A 267 -37.69 -10.71 0.91
CA ARG A 267 -39.07 -10.19 0.98
C ARG A 267 -40.06 -11.07 0.23
N GLN A 268 -39.67 -11.67 -0.90
CA GLN A 268 -40.57 -12.59 -1.61
C GLN A 268 -40.84 -13.86 -0.81
N ILE A 269 -39.83 -14.37 -0.09
CA ILE A 269 -40.00 -15.52 0.81
C ILE A 269 -41.01 -15.20 1.91
N GLU A 270 -41.00 -14.01 2.48
CA GLU A 270 -41.92 -13.61 3.54
C GLU A 270 -43.37 -13.41 3.06
N LYS A 271 -43.55 -13.02 1.81
CA LYS A 271 -44.88 -12.75 1.23
C LYS A 271 -45.67 -14.02 0.89
N VAL A 272 -45.03 -15.18 0.78
CA VAL A 272 -45.71 -16.42 0.38
C VAL A 272 -46.26 -17.20 1.58
N GLY A 273 -47.39 -17.89 1.39
CA GLY A 273 -48.01 -18.70 2.45
C GLY A 273 -47.20 -19.93 2.89
N ASN A 274 -46.15 -20.33 2.14
CA ASN A 274 -45.23 -21.41 2.53
C ASN A 274 -43.77 -20.98 2.30
N PRO A 275 -43.21 -20.15 3.21
CA PRO A 275 -41.89 -19.58 3.06
C PRO A 275 -40.78 -20.64 3.04
N GLY A 276 -40.93 -21.72 3.82
CA GLY A 276 -39.94 -22.81 3.88
C GLY A 276 -39.78 -23.56 2.56
N ARG A 277 -40.87 -23.77 1.81
CA ARG A 277 -40.80 -24.41 0.48
C ARG A 277 -40.07 -23.51 -0.52
N LEU A 278 -40.35 -22.21 -0.52
CA LEU A 278 -39.69 -21.28 -1.44
C LEU A 278 -38.20 -21.11 -1.11
N ALA A 279 -37.85 -21.02 0.17
CA ALA A 279 -36.46 -21.00 0.63
C ALA A 279 -35.67 -22.21 0.10
N LYS A 280 -36.20 -23.43 0.26
CA LYS A 280 -35.55 -24.64 -0.28
C LYS A 280 -35.36 -24.59 -1.80
N ARG A 281 -36.34 -24.06 -2.55
CA ARG A 281 -36.23 -23.92 -4.01
C ARG A 281 -35.19 -22.87 -4.40
N LEU A 282 -35.16 -21.73 -3.71
CA LEU A 282 -34.13 -20.70 -3.92
C LEU A 282 -32.74 -21.30 -3.72
N PHE A 283 -32.53 -21.99 -2.59
CA PHE A 283 -31.24 -22.60 -2.28
C PHE A 283 -30.85 -23.67 -3.30
N SER A 284 -31.80 -24.45 -3.83
CA SER A 284 -31.51 -25.40 -4.92
C SER A 284 -31.11 -24.74 -6.25
N LEU A 285 -31.43 -23.46 -6.45
CA LEU A 285 -31.03 -22.69 -7.64
C LEU A 285 -29.66 -22.04 -7.48
N ILE A 286 -29.34 -21.59 -6.27
CA ILE A 286 -28.10 -20.83 -5.99
C ILE A 286 -26.98 -21.69 -5.39
N THR A 287 -27.18 -23.00 -5.28
CA THR A 287 -26.17 -23.94 -4.78
C THR A 287 -26.01 -25.15 -5.70
N VAL A 288 -24.79 -25.69 -5.72
CA VAL A 288 -24.42 -26.89 -6.49
C VAL A 288 -23.73 -27.86 -5.54
N ASN A 289 -24.26 -29.08 -5.42
CA ASN A 289 -23.74 -30.11 -4.52
C ASN A 289 -23.54 -29.63 -3.06
N GLY A 290 -24.43 -28.76 -2.59
CA GLY A 290 -24.38 -28.20 -1.23
C GLY A 290 -23.38 -27.06 -1.03
N SER A 291 -22.65 -26.66 -2.07
CA SER A 291 -21.73 -25.51 -2.06
C SER A 291 -22.32 -24.31 -2.81
N VAL A 292 -21.94 -23.10 -2.41
CA VAL A 292 -22.35 -21.85 -3.05
C VAL A 292 -21.32 -21.49 -4.15
N PRO A 293 -21.73 -21.31 -5.41
CA PRO A 293 -20.83 -20.83 -6.46
C PRO A 293 -20.21 -19.49 -6.10
N ALA A 294 -18.92 -19.29 -6.44
CA ALA A 294 -18.19 -18.07 -6.08
C ALA A 294 -18.91 -16.78 -6.51
N SER A 295 -19.56 -16.79 -7.67
CA SER A 295 -20.34 -15.67 -8.20
C SER A 295 -21.61 -15.34 -7.40
N LEU A 296 -22.11 -16.24 -6.58
CA LEU A 296 -23.33 -16.06 -5.79
C LEU A 296 -23.07 -15.94 -4.28
N ARG A 297 -21.81 -16.05 -3.84
CA ARG A 297 -21.46 -15.99 -2.41
C ARG A 297 -21.87 -14.67 -1.75
N GLY A 298 -21.74 -13.54 -2.45
CA GLY A 298 -22.18 -12.25 -1.92
C GLY A 298 -23.70 -12.13 -1.79
N LEU A 299 -24.45 -12.53 -2.81
CA LEU A 299 -25.91 -12.61 -2.76
C LEU A 299 -26.38 -13.52 -1.60
N HIS A 300 -25.74 -14.68 -1.50
CA HIS A 300 -26.04 -15.69 -0.48
C HIS A 300 -25.78 -15.19 0.94
N ALA A 301 -24.63 -14.54 1.17
CA ALA A 301 -24.26 -14.04 2.49
C ALA A 301 -25.25 -13.01 3.04
N TRP A 302 -25.77 -12.11 2.19
CA TRP A 302 -26.74 -11.08 2.62
C TRP A 302 -28.08 -11.64 3.15
N PHE A 303 -28.40 -12.90 2.91
CA PHE A 303 -29.59 -13.53 3.51
C PHE A 303 -29.49 -13.63 5.03
N THR A 304 -28.29 -13.68 5.64
CA THR A 304 -28.15 -13.65 7.10
C THR A 304 -28.63 -12.34 7.72
N TYR A 305 -28.55 -11.24 6.96
CA TYR A 305 -29.02 -9.91 7.38
C TYR A 305 -30.51 -9.71 7.10
N PHE A 306 -30.97 -10.03 5.88
CA PHE A 306 -32.36 -9.76 5.48
C PHE A 306 -33.38 -10.78 5.97
N ASN A 307 -32.97 -12.01 6.31
CA ASN A 307 -33.87 -13.02 6.86
C ASN A 307 -33.17 -13.94 7.88
N PRO A 308 -32.65 -13.37 8.99
CA PRO A 308 -31.80 -14.08 9.95
C PRO A 308 -32.46 -15.31 10.53
N GLU A 309 -33.73 -15.21 10.92
CA GLU A 309 -34.44 -16.28 11.64
C GLU A 309 -34.70 -17.52 10.78
N ARG A 310 -34.97 -17.34 9.48
CA ARG A 310 -35.39 -18.44 8.60
C ARG A 310 -34.30 -18.92 7.67
N LEU A 311 -33.51 -18.00 7.13
CA LEU A 311 -32.46 -18.31 6.18
C LEU A 311 -31.10 -18.40 6.86
N GLY A 312 -30.87 -17.69 7.97
CA GLY A 312 -29.56 -17.60 8.63
C GLY A 312 -28.87 -18.94 8.85
N ASP A 313 -29.52 -19.90 9.53
CA ASP A 313 -28.95 -21.23 9.79
C ASP A 313 -28.61 -21.99 8.49
N MET A 314 -29.42 -21.84 7.44
CA MET A 314 -29.17 -22.48 6.15
C MET A 314 -27.95 -21.87 5.44
N VAL A 315 -27.85 -20.54 5.47
CA VAL A 315 -26.74 -19.78 4.87
C VAL A 315 -25.43 -20.11 5.57
N ILE A 316 -25.42 -20.02 6.91
CA ILE A 316 -24.23 -20.28 7.73
C ILE A 316 -23.75 -21.71 7.53
N LYS A 317 -24.65 -22.70 7.51
CA LYS A 317 -24.29 -24.10 7.29
C LYS A 317 -23.63 -24.37 5.93
N GLN A 318 -24.05 -23.67 4.88
CA GLN A 318 -23.52 -23.90 3.53
C GLN A 318 -22.20 -23.17 3.30
N ASP A 319 -22.02 -21.99 3.89
CA ASP A 319 -20.85 -21.16 3.62
C ASP A 319 -20.54 -20.19 4.77
N PRO A 320 -20.05 -20.68 5.92
CA PRO A 320 -19.82 -19.85 7.10
C PRO A 320 -18.70 -18.81 6.85
N TYR A 321 -17.66 -19.17 6.09
CA TYR A 321 -16.60 -18.25 5.70
C TYR A 321 -17.10 -17.17 4.73
N GLY A 322 -17.97 -17.53 3.79
CA GLY A 322 -18.60 -16.57 2.88
C GLY A 322 -19.46 -15.53 3.60
N VAL A 323 -20.13 -15.90 4.70
CA VAL A 323 -20.87 -14.94 5.53
C VAL A 323 -19.96 -13.85 6.09
N LEU A 324 -18.84 -14.22 6.70
CA LEU A 324 -17.88 -13.27 7.30
C LEU A 324 -17.18 -12.37 6.27
N ARG A 325 -16.99 -12.90 5.05
CA ARG A 325 -16.31 -12.17 3.96
C ARG A 325 -17.24 -11.22 3.21
N TYR A 326 -18.40 -11.72 2.78
CA TYR A 326 -19.25 -11.00 1.85
C TYR A 326 -20.46 -10.33 2.50
N GLY A 327 -21.00 -10.93 3.57
CA GLY A 327 -22.16 -10.42 4.29
C GLY A 327 -21.81 -9.30 5.26
N ASP A 328 -22.77 -8.96 6.11
CA ASP A 328 -22.53 -8.11 7.27
C ASP A 328 -22.23 -8.98 8.49
N GLY A 329 -20.94 -9.11 8.80
CA GLY A 329 -20.47 -9.85 9.97
C GLY A 329 -20.62 -9.08 11.27
N ASP A 330 -20.99 -7.79 11.26
CA ASP A 330 -21.10 -6.98 12.48
C ASP A 330 -22.46 -7.15 13.17
N HIS A 331 -23.52 -7.52 12.42
CA HIS A 331 -24.90 -7.69 12.93
C HIS A 331 -25.26 -9.13 13.32
N LEU A 332 -24.28 -10.01 13.49
CA LEU A 332 -24.54 -11.40 13.85
C LEU A 332 -25.11 -11.49 15.27
N THR A 333 -26.29 -12.12 15.40
CA THR A 333 -26.83 -12.49 16.71
C THR A 333 -25.92 -13.51 17.40
N ALA A 334 -25.97 -13.59 18.73
CA ALA A 334 -25.17 -14.57 19.50
C ALA A 334 -25.35 -16.01 18.99
N ARG A 335 -26.58 -16.39 18.63
CA ARG A 335 -26.89 -17.71 18.02
C ARG A 335 -26.24 -17.89 16.64
N GLN A 336 -26.28 -16.87 15.79
CA GLN A 336 -25.63 -16.93 14.47
C GLN A 336 -24.11 -17.00 14.60
N ALA A 337 -23.53 -16.24 15.52
CA ALA A 337 -22.10 -16.27 15.83
C ALA A 337 -21.68 -17.65 16.34
N GLU A 338 -22.41 -18.22 17.30
CA GLU A 338 -22.19 -19.59 17.78
C GLU A 338 -22.21 -20.58 16.62
N ARG A 339 -23.23 -20.47 15.75
CA ARG A 339 -23.40 -21.36 14.60
C ARG A 339 -22.30 -21.20 13.57
N ILE A 340 -21.82 -19.98 13.33
CA ILE A 340 -20.68 -19.73 12.45
C ILE A 340 -19.45 -20.43 12.99
N ILE A 341 -19.17 -20.33 14.30
CA ILE A 341 -18.02 -21.03 14.90
C ILE A 341 -18.16 -22.55 14.72
N GLU A 342 -19.34 -23.13 15.00
CA GLU A 342 -19.58 -24.58 14.79
C GLU A 342 -19.31 -25.02 13.34
N GLU A 343 -19.83 -24.28 12.38
CA GLU A 343 -19.71 -24.65 10.96
C GLU A 343 -18.31 -24.36 10.42
N LEU A 344 -17.58 -23.39 10.99
CA LEU A 344 -16.16 -23.18 10.71
C LEU A 344 -15.29 -24.30 11.26
N GLU A 345 -15.59 -24.85 12.45
CA GLU A 345 -14.91 -26.04 12.98
C GLU A 345 -15.11 -27.24 12.05
N TYR A 346 -16.35 -27.49 11.64
CA TYR A 346 -16.68 -28.55 10.68
C TYR A 346 -15.98 -28.33 9.32
N LEU A 347 -15.97 -27.09 8.82
CA LEU A 347 -15.30 -26.72 7.58
C LEU A 347 -13.79 -26.96 7.68
N ALA A 348 -13.17 -26.62 8.80
CA ALA A 348 -11.73 -26.82 9.02
C ALA A 348 -11.35 -28.30 9.05
N ASP A 349 -12.21 -29.17 9.60
CA ASP A 349 -11.97 -30.61 9.61
C ASP A 349 -12.06 -31.22 8.20
N TYR A 350 -12.92 -30.68 7.32
CA TYR A 350 -13.08 -31.14 5.94
C TYR A 350 -12.09 -30.50 4.96
N ASN A 351 -11.81 -29.20 5.15
CA ASN A 351 -10.91 -28.39 4.34
C ASN A 351 -10.03 -27.50 5.25
N PRO A 352 -8.93 -28.04 5.80
CA PRO A 352 -7.98 -27.34 6.67
C PRO A 352 -7.44 -26.00 6.13
N SER A 353 -7.44 -25.83 4.80
CA SER A 353 -6.87 -24.67 4.11
C SER A 353 -7.97 -23.84 3.41
N PHE A 354 -9.15 -23.72 4.02
CA PHE A 354 -10.29 -23.01 3.44
C PHE A 354 -10.03 -21.51 3.18
N ARG A 355 -8.93 -20.94 3.72
CA ARG A 355 -8.50 -19.54 3.48
C ARG A 355 -7.37 -19.43 2.44
N LYS A 356 -6.93 -20.53 1.81
CA LYS A 356 -5.79 -20.53 0.87
C LYS A 356 -5.93 -19.52 -0.28
N ASP A 357 -7.16 -19.26 -0.74
CA ASP A 357 -7.43 -18.33 -1.84
C ASP A 357 -7.44 -16.84 -1.43
N GLY A 358 -7.15 -16.54 -0.15
CA GLY A 358 -6.81 -15.18 0.28
C GLY A 358 -7.10 -14.86 1.75
N TRP A 359 -6.14 -14.15 2.37
CA TRP A 359 -6.25 -13.51 3.69
C TRP A 359 -6.93 -12.15 3.55
N HIS A 360 -8.20 -12.17 3.18
CA HIS A 360 -8.99 -10.96 2.97
C HIS A 360 -9.37 -10.29 4.29
N ASP A 361 -9.75 -9.01 4.22
CA ASP A 361 -10.42 -8.32 5.31
C ASP A 361 -11.78 -8.98 5.58
N LEU A 362 -12.03 -9.30 6.85
CA LEU A 362 -13.22 -10.00 7.32
C LEU A 362 -13.92 -9.12 8.33
N SER A 363 -15.26 -9.12 8.30
CA SER A 363 -16.06 -8.52 9.36
C SER A 363 -16.24 -9.57 10.47
N LEU A 364 -15.44 -9.43 11.53
CA LEU A 364 -15.36 -10.40 12.63
C LEU A 364 -16.05 -9.92 13.92
N LYS A 365 -16.46 -8.66 13.99
CA LYS A 365 -17.02 -8.06 15.23
C LYS A 365 -18.26 -8.78 15.73
N GLY A 366 -19.12 -9.28 14.84
CA GLY A 366 -20.30 -10.02 15.29
C GLY A 366 -19.99 -11.41 15.84
N LEU A 367 -18.73 -11.87 15.83
CA LEU A 367 -18.32 -13.04 16.60
C LEU A 367 -18.04 -12.71 18.08
N ASP A 368 -17.82 -11.44 18.41
CA ASP A 368 -17.44 -10.97 19.75
C ASP A 368 -18.63 -10.97 20.73
N HIS A 369 -19.03 -12.17 21.14
CA HIS A 369 -20.04 -12.38 22.18
C HIS A 369 -19.39 -13.01 23.41
N GLU A 370 -19.58 -12.41 24.59
CA GLU A 370 -18.99 -12.90 25.84
C GLU A 370 -19.34 -14.37 26.14
N GLY A 371 -20.54 -14.81 25.77
CA GLY A 371 -20.98 -16.20 25.91
C GLY A 371 -20.19 -17.21 25.06
N LEU A 372 -19.46 -16.75 24.04
CA LEU A 372 -18.63 -17.59 23.17
C LEU A 372 -17.17 -17.67 23.61
N ALA A 373 -16.77 -16.93 24.66
CA ALA A 373 -15.38 -16.82 25.08
C ALA A 373 -14.73 -18.18 25.41
N ASP A 374 -15.44 -19.08 26.10
CA ASP A 374 -14.87 -20.40 26.44
C ASP A 374 -14.65 -21.25 25.18
N LYS A 375 -15.59 -21.20 24.22
CA LYS A 375 -15.46 -21.90 22.94
C LYS A 375 -14.32 -21.34 22.09
N MET A 376 -14.20 -20.02 22.03
CA MET A 376 -13.09 -19.35 21.35
C MET A 376 -11.75 -19.70 22.00
N ARG A 377 -11.69 -19.76 23.34
CA ARG A 377 -10.51 -20.20 24.09
C ARG A 377 -10.05 -21.58 23.63
N ASP A 378 -10.96 -22.55 23.59
CA ASP A 378 -10.65 -23.92 23.20
C ASP A 378 -10.04 -23.98 21.79
N ILE A 379 -10.59 -23.19 20.85
CA ILE A 379 -10.09 -23.12 19.47
C ILE A 379 -8.70 -22.46 19.40
N ILE A 380 -8.48 -21.33 20.08
CA ILE A 380 -7.17 -20.63 20.04
C ILE A 380 -6.07 -21.43 20.75
N GLN A 381 -6.42 -22.26 21.72
CA GLN A 381 -5.47 -23.12 22.42
C GLN A 381 -5.14 -24.40 21.66
N ASP A 382 -6.00 -24.85 20.73
CA ASP A 382 -5.73 -26.06 19.94
C ASP A 382 -4.41 -25.93 19.16
N ARG A 383 -3.53 -26.93 19.32
CA ARG A 383 -2.21 -27.01 18.66
C ARG A 383 -2.20 -27.89 17.42
N SER A 384 -3.35 -28.42 17.00
CA SER A 384 -3.45 -29.25 15.81
C SER A 384 -3.00 -28.47 14.56
N LYS A 385 -2.11 -29.07 13.77
CA LYS A 385 -1.56 -28.42 12.56
C LYS A 385 -2.64 -28.16 11.50
N GLY A 386 -3.65 -29.03 11.42
CA GLY A 386 -4.75 -28.94 10.46
C GLY A 386 -5.80 -27.87 10.75
N ARG A 387 -5.67 -27.12 11.86
CA ARG A 387 -6.65 -26.09 12.24
C ARG A 387 -6.07 -24.67 12.25
N PHE A 388 -4.92 -24.45 11.60
CA PHE A 388 -4.27 -23.13 11.56
C PHE A 388 -5.19 -22.01 11.00
N ASP A 389 -5.89 -22.26 9.89
CA ASP A 389 -6.77 -21.27 9.26
C ASP A 389 -7.93 -20.84 10.18
N LEU A 390 -8.56 -21.82 10.84
CA LEU A 390 -9.61 -21.62 11.83
C LEU A 390 -9.06 -20.86 13.04
N ARG A 391 -7.94 -21.35 13.59
CA ARG A 391 -7.32 -20.79 14.78
C ARG A 391 -6.92 -19.34 14.58
N SER A 392 -6.26 -19.03 13.46
CA SER A 392 -5.87 -17.67 13.11
C SER A 392 -7.08 -16.75 12.88
N LEU A 393 -8.18 -17.27 12.33
CA LEU A 393 -9.41 -16.51 12.14
C LEU A 393 -10.06 -16.16 13.49
N ILE A 394 -10.23 -17.16 14.37
CA ILE A 394 -10.82 -16.96 15.69
C ILE A 394 -9.91 -16.12 16.57
N LEU A 395 -8.60 -16.29 16.50
CA LEU A 395 -7.64 -15.46 17.21
C LEU A 395 -7.76 -14.00 16.80
N LYS A 396 -7.83 -13.70 15.48
CA LYS A 396 -8.07 -12.35 14.97
C LYS A 396 -9.38 -11.75 15.54
N ALA A 397 -10.47 -12.52 15.52
CA ALA A 397 -11.75 -12.10 16.08
C ALA A 397 -11.66 -11.80 17.58
N VAL A 398 -10.98 -12.64 18.35
CA VAL A 398 -10.74 -12.43 19.78
C VAL A 398 -9.92 -11.17 20.02
N THR A 399 -8.79 -10.99 19.31
CA THR A 399 -7.87 -9.86 19.50
C THR A 399 -8.50 -8.51 19.14
N GLU A 400 -9.47 -8.48 18.22
CA GLU A 400 -10.20 -7.28 17.83
C GLU A 400 -11.44 -7.01 18.71
N GLY A 401 -11.89 -7.98 19.52
CA GLY A 401 -13.12 -7.94 20.31
C GLY A 401 -12.94 -7.76 21.82
N ALA A 402 -14.02 -7.48 22.53
CA ALA A 402 -14.10 -7.40 23.99
C ALA A 402 -13.71 -8.72 24.68
N VAL A 403 -13.94 -9.87 24.04
CA VAL A 403 -13.54 -11.19 24.55
C VAL A 403 -12.04 -11.27 24.89
N ALA A 404 -11.17 -10.49 24.24
CA ALA A 404 -9.74 -10.45 24.56
C ALA A 404 -9.47 -10.22 26.05
N THR A 405 -10.22 -9.33 26.71
CA THR A 405 -10.02 -8.97 28.13
C THR A 405 -10.24 -10.16 29.08
N ARG A 406 -11.09 -11.11 28.69
CA ARG A 406 -11.34 -12.35 29.44
C ARG A 406 -10.28 -13.42 29.17
N LEU A 407 -9.61 -13.34 28.03
CA LEU A 407 -8.62 -14.33 27.55
C LEU A 407 -7.18 -13.81 27.61
N THR A 408 -6.91 -12.74 28.36
CA THR A 408 -5.58 -12.10 28.44
C THR A 408 -4.48 -13.09 28.81
N VAL A 409 -4.74 -14.05 29.70
CA VAL A 409 -3.75 -15.05 30.13
C VAL A 409 -3.38 -15.98 28.97
N GLU A 410 -4.38 -16.49 28.24
CA GLU A 410 -4.22 -17.39 27.11
C GLU A 410 -3.59 -16.68 25.92
N LEU A 411 -3.97 -15.43 25.67
CA LEU A 411 -3.34 -14.59 24.64
C LEU A 411 -1.85 -14.39 24.96
N LYS A 412 -1.49 -14.02 26.20
CA LYS A 412 -0.07 -13.93 26.60
C LYS A 412 0.67 -15.24 26.36
N GLN A 413 0.07 -16.37 26.73
CA GLN A 413 0.68 -17.69 26.46
C GLN A 413 0.95 -17.90 24.97
N ILE A 414 0.03 -17.51 24.08
CA ILE A 414 0.22 -17.61 22.62
C ILE A 414 1.38 -16.72 22.16
N MET A 415 1.44 -15.47 22.62
CA MET A 415 2.47 -14.50 22.22
C MET A 415 3.89 -14.95 22.61
N PHE A 416 4.06 -15.53 23.80
CA PHE A 416 5.34 -16.01 24.32
C PHE A 416 5.68 -17.47 23.95
N ASP A 417 4.82 -18.16 23.21
CA ASP A 417 5.05 -19.55 22.82
C ASP A 417 5.82 -19.62 21.50
N VAL A 418 7.11 -19.98 21.58
CA VAL A 418 8.03 -20.07 20.44
C VAL A 418 7.66 -21.17 19.43
N ASP A 419 6.76 -22.09 19.80
CA ASP A 419 6.25 -23.12 18.88
C ASP A 419 5.01 -22.66 18.09
N ARG A 420 4.46 -21.48 18.41
CA ARG A 420 3.35 -20.84 17.65
C ARG A 420 3.89 -20.16 16.41
N THR A 421 3.02 -19.98 15.41
CA THR A 421 3.45 -19.28 14.19
C THR A 421 3.64 -17.80 14.45
N TYR A 422 4.57 -17.17 13.73
CA TYR A 422 4.77 -15.71 13.78
C TYR A 422 3.47 -14.92 13.63
N HIS A 423 2.58 -15.33 12.71
CA HIS A 423 1.31 -14.66 12.46
C HIS A 423 0.41 -14.63 13.71
N GLU A 424 0.30 -15.75 14.44
CA GLU A 424 -0.51 -15.84 15.66
C GLU A 424 0.08 -14.96 16.77
N ARG A 425 1.40 -15.00 16.93
CA ARG A 425 2.13 -14.20 17.93
C ARG A 425 2.01 -12.71 17.63
N ASN A 426 2.10 -12.32 16.36
CA ASN A 426 1.95 -10.94 15.90
C ASN A 426 0.54 -10.40 16.13
N LEU A 427 -0.52 -11.14 15.77
CA LEU A 427 -1.91 -10.74 16.03
C LEU A 427 -2.12 -10.38 17.51
N VAL A 428 -1.59 -11.22 18.41
CA VAL A 428 -1.69 -10.96 19.85
C VAL A 428 -0.82 -9.76 20.26
N GLY A 429 0.43 -9.72 19.82
CA GLY A 429 1.36 -8.63 20.14
C GLY A 429 0.78 -7.26 19.74
N THR A 430 0.24 -7.14 18.53
CA THR A 430 -0.43 -5.91 18.06
C THR A 430 -1.61 -5.55 18.96
N ALA A 431 -2.42 -6.52 19.36
CA ALA A 431 -3.54 -6.27 20.26
C ALA A 431 -3.09 -5.70 21.62
N PHE A 432 -2.07 -6.28 22.26
CA PHE A 432 -1.51 -5.75 23.51
C PHE A 432 -0.89 -4.36 23.33
N ASN A 433 -0.36 -4.06 22.14
CA ASN A 433 0.29 -2.79 21.86
C ASN A 433 -0.71 -1.65 21.63
N ASP A 434 -1.79 -1.93 20.92
CA ASP A 434 -2.73 -0.91 20.42
C ASP A 434 -3.93 -0.68 21.35
N ARG A 435 -4.24 -1.67 22.20
CA ARG A 435 -5.42 -1.64 23.07
C ARG A 435 -5.08 -1.28 24.50
N ASP A 436 -5.63 -0.15 24.95
CA ASP A 436 -5.44 0.34 26.32
C ASP A 436 -6.13 -0.58 27.37
N ASP A 437 -7.16 -1.34 26.99
CA ASP A 437 -7.86 -2.28 27.90
C ASP A 437 -7.09 -3.60 28.11
N LEU A 438 -6.09 -3.87 27.27
CA LEU A 438 -5.12 -4.95 27.45
C LEU A 438 -3.76 -4.43 27.94
N ALA A 439 -3.68 -3.15 28.30
CA ALA A 439 -2.42 -2.48 28.57
C ALA A 439 -1.61 -3.17 29.67
N GLU A 440 -0.35 -3.40 29.36
CA GLU A 440 0.66 -3.94 30.25
C GLU A 440 1.83 -2.95 30.33
N ASP A 441 2.77 -3.22 31.23
CA ASP A 441 4.07 -2.57 31.21
C ASP A 441 4.80 -2.99 29.91
N ILE A 442 4.75 -2.12 28.89
CA ILE A 442 5.33 -2.37 27.56
C ILE A 442 6.85 -2.62 27.66
N PRO A 443 7.65 -1.84 28.40
CA PRO A 443 9.05 -2.19 28.67
C PRO A 443 9.24 -3.61 29.21
N GLN A 444 8.42 -4.04 30.18
CA GLN A 444 8.50 -5.40 30.71
C GLN A 444 8.10 -6.45 29.66
N LEU A 445 7.07 -6.18 28.87
CA LEU A 445 6.60 -7.04 27.78
C LEU A 445 7.70 -7.28 26.74
N TYR A 446 8.34 -6.19 26.29
CA TYR A 446 9.44 -6.25 25.33
C TYR A 446 10.66 -6.92 25.93
N GLY A 447 10.99 -6.65 27.19
CA GLY A 447 12.05 -7.36 27.90
C GLY A 447 11.83 -8.88 27.89
N ALA A 448 10.62 -9.33 28.22
CA ALA A 448 10.28 -10.75 28.23
C ALA A 448 10.34 -11.39 26.83
N LEU A 449 9.96 -10.68 25.77
CA LEU A 449 10.10 -11.17 24.39
C LEU A 449 11.58 -11.27 23.98
N ILE A 450 12.38 -10.26 24.31
CA ILE A 450 13.83 -10.27 24.05
C ILE A 450 14.51 -11.45 24.77
N ASP A 451 14.12 -11.71 26.01
CA ASP A 451 14.69 -12.79 26.83
C ASP A 451 14.40 -14.21 26.26
N LEU A 452 13.40 -14.37 25.40
CA LEU A 452 13.17 -15.65 24.68
C LEU A 452 14.29 -15.95 23.68
N GLY A 453 14.93 -14.91 23.12
CA GLY A 453 16.11 -15.03 22.26
C GLY A 453 15.87 -15.63 20.87
N ASP A 454 14.65 -16.03 20.51
CA ASP A 454 14.28 -16.51 19.18
C ASP A 454 14.05 -15.35 18.18
N GLU A 455 14.23 -15.65 16.90
CA GLU A 455 14.13 -14.71 15.78
C GLU A 455 12.75 -14.03 15.71
N ASP A 456 11.68 -14.83 15.83
CA ASP A 456 10.30 -14.35 15.74
C ASP A 456 9.98 -13.38 16.90
N SER A 457 10.47 -13.63 18.12
CA SER A 457 10.33 -12.70 19.25
C SER A 457 11.03 -11.37 19.00
N LEU A 458 12.26 -11.40 18.49
CA LEU A 458 13.05 -10.20 18.20
C LEU A 458 12.39 -9.36 17.10
N ARG A 459 11.97 -10.03 16.01
CA ARG A 459 11.21 -9.40 14.93
C ARG A 459 9.90 -8.78 15.45
N LEU A 460 9.17 -9.50 16.29
CA LEU A 460 7.91 -9.02 16.86
C LEU A 460 8.11 -7.72 17.65
N VAL A 461 9.13 -7.64 18.52
CA VAL A 461 9.42 -6.41 19.27
C VAL A 461 9.69 -5.21 18.34
N CYS A 462 10.42 -5.42 17.25
CA CYS A 462 10.67 -4.37 16.25
C CYS A 462 9.39 -3.93 15.53
N GLU A 463 8.54 -4.87 15.09
CA GLU A 463 7.28 -4.54 14.41
C GLU A 463 6.28 -3.84 15.34
N LEU A 464 6.29 -4.15 16.65
CA LEU A 464 5.44 -3.47 17.64
C LEU A 464 5.93 -2.06 18.01
N LEU A 465 7.21 -1.75 17.77
CA LEU A 465 7.78 -0.41 17.92
C LEU A 465 7.41 0.50 16.73
N GLY A 466 6.14 0.88 16.65
CA GLY A 466 5.66 1.94 15.75
C GLY A 466 5.91 3.35 16.28
N ASP A 467 5.53 4.37 15.49
CA ASP A 467 5.69 5.80 15.81
C ASP A 467 5.25 6.17 17.24
N ARG A 468 4.03 5.76 17.61
CA ARG A 468 3.42 6.08 18.91
C ARG A 468 4.24 5.50 20.06
N LYS A 469 4.78 4.28 19.91
CA LYS A 469 5.54 3.61 20.97
C LYS A 469 6.97 4.12 21.07
N CYS A 470 7.58 4.45 19.94
CA CYS A 470 8.86 5.14 19.90
C CYS A 470 8.81 6.54 20.53
N GLN A 471 7.63 7.13 20.76
CA GLN A 471 7.48 8.37 21.54
C GLN A 471 7.28 8.12 23.04
N GLN A 472 6.79 6.94 23.43
CA GLN A 472 6.38 6.63 24.81
C GLN A 472 7.45 5.93 25.65
N ILE A 473 8.39 5.24 25.00
CA ILE A 473 9.41 4.41 25.66
C ILE A 473 10.76 5.14 25.68
N ASP A 474 11.55 4.96 26.74
CA ASP A 474 12.87 5.57 26.91
C ASP A 474 13.89 5.16 25.84
N THR A 475 14.84 6.06 25.54
CA THR A 475 15.76 5.88 24.39
C THR A 475 16.71 4.71 24.65
N ASP A 476 17.10 4.52 25.91
CA ASP A 476 17.90 3.38 26.38
C ASP A 476 17.25 2.02 26.06
N ILE A 477 15.92 1.92 26.18
CA ILE A 477 15.20 0.68 25.88
C ILE A 477 15.22 0.42 24.37
N ILE A 478 15.01 1.46 23.55
CA ILE A 478 15.10 1.36 22.09
C ILE A 478 16.52 0.93 21.69
N ALA A 479 17.55 1.54 22.27
CA ALA A 479 18.95 1.18 22.02
C ALA A 479 19.24 -0.28 22.39
N LYS A 480 18.77 -0.73 23.56
CA LYS A 480 18.90 -2.13 24.00
C LYS A 480 18.25 -3.10 23.02
N ILE A 481 17.06 -2.78 22.50
CA ILE A 481 16.36 -3.58 21.49
C ILE A 481 17.19 -3.67 20.21
N VAL A 482 17.63 -2.52 19.68
CA VAL A 482 18.45 -2.44 18.45
C VAL A 482 19.73 -3.26 18.58
N VAL A 483 20.46 -3.12 19.69
CA VAL A 483 21.69 -3.88 19.96
C VAL A 483 21.42 -5.38 20.06
N THR A 484 20.29 -5.78 20.64
CA THR A 484 19.97 -7.20 20.80
C THR A 484 19.54 -7.83 19.47
N VAL A 485 18.70 -7.13 18.71
CA VAL A 485 18.18 -7.58 17.40
C VAL A 485 19.29 -7.65 16.36
N SER A 486 20.20 -6.66 16.34
CA SER A 486 21.37 -6.69 15.44
C SER A 486 22.33 -7.85 15.72
N GLY A 487 22.27 -8.48 16.91
CA GLY A 487 23.07 -9.65 17.22
C GLY A 487 24.57 -9.38 17.34
N VAL A 488 25.01 -8.12 17.43
CA VAL A 488 26.44 -7.74 17.46
C VAL A 488 27.22 -8.36 18.63
N TYR A 489 26.52 -8.75 19.70
CA TYR A 489 27.06 -9.43 20.88
C TYR A 489 27.01 -10.97 20.83
N ARG A 490 26.41 -11.60 19.81
CA ARG A 490 26.28 -13.07 19.72
C ARG A 490 27.63 -13.76 19.46
N GLU A 491 27.80 -14.96 20.02
CA GLU A 491 28.99 -15.81 19.79
C GLU A 491 28.86 -16.65 18.51
N LYS A 492 30.01 -17.09 17.95
CA LYS A 492 30.15 -17.72 16.62
C LYS A 492 29.35 -19.02 16.37
N SER A 493 28.74 -19.61 17.39
CA SER A 493 28.11 -20.93 17.29
C SER A 493 26.62 -20.90 16.95
N ASP A 494 26.03 -19.72 16.82
CA ASP A 494 24.61 -19.62 16.52
C ASP A 494 24.37 -19.84 15.02
N ASP A 495 23.51 -20.83 14.74
CA ASP A 495 23.03 -21.22 13.43
C ASP A 495 22.62 -19.98 12.60
N TYR A 496 23.45 -19.58 11.63
CA TYR A 496 23.24 -18.42 10.74
C TYR A 496 21.88 -18.43 10.01
N SER A 497 21.18 -19.57 10.01
CA SER A 497 19.82 -19.70 9.49
C SER A 497 18.73 -19.02 10.34
N ARG A 498 19.07 -18.41 11.48
CA ARG A 498 18.14 -17.80 12.45
C ARG A 498 18.15 -16.26 12.51
N MET A 499 18.54 -15.59 11.43
CA MET A 499 18.59 -14.12 11.37
C MET A 499 17.42 -13.56 10.57
N SER A 500 16.57 -12.76 11.22
CA SER A 500 15.54 -11.95 10.56
C SER A 500 16.20 -10.70 10.00
N TYR A 501 16.56 -10.76 8.72
CA TYR A 501 17.11 -9.62 8.00
C TYR A 501 16.03 -8.55 7.77
N GLY A 502 16.39 -7.27 7.94
CA GLY A 502 15.50 -6.13 7.72
C GLY A 502 14.50 -5.85 8.84
N ALA A 503 14.63 -6.47 10.01
CA ALA A 503 13.74 -6.20 11.15
C ALA A 503 13.91 -4.77 11.69
N LEU A 504 15.10 -4.18 11.57
CA LEU A 504 15.37 -2.80 12.02
C LEU A 504 15.00 -1.74 10.99
N GLU A 505 14.85 -2.09 9.70
CA GLU A 505 14.58 -1.12 8.64
C GLU A 505 13.29 -0.32 8.92
N PRO A 506 12.12 -0.93 9.21
CA PRO A 506 10.91 -0.18 9.54
C PRO A 506 11.07 0.70 10.79
N LEU A 507 11.80 0.20 11.80
CA LEU A 507 12.02 0.93 13.06
C LEU A 507 12.78 2.23 12.82
N SER A 508 13.74 2.23 11.89
CA SER A 508 14.52 3.44 11.56
C SER A 508 13.64 4.60 11.09
N MET A 509 12.45 4.32 10.54
CA MET A 509 11.50 5.33 10.09
C MET A 509 10.61 5.85 11.22
N HIS A 510 10.40 5.08 12.29
CA HIS A 510 9.49 5.41 13.39
C HIS A 510 10.14 6.20 14.53
N VAL A 511 11.47 6.21 14.64
CA VAL A 511 12.17 6.99 15.69
C VAL A 511 11.89 8.49 15.52
N PRO A 512 11.42 9.21 16.56
CA PRO A 512 11.22 10.66 16.50
C PRO A 512 12.51 11.42 16.22
N ILE A 513 12.44 12.47 15.37
CA ILE A 513 13.61 13.23 14.90
C ILE A 513 14.44 13.80 16.06
N ASP A 514 13.77 14.33 17.08
CA ASP A 514 14.36 14.92 18.28
C ASP A 514 15.10 13.92 19.17
N ARG A 515 14.91 12.62 18.96
CA ARG A 515 15.55 11.54 19.73
C ARG A 515 16.67 10.84 18.97
N ILE A 516 16.86 11.15 17.69
CA ILE A 516 17.84 10.47 16.85
C ILE A 516 19.26 10.64 17.39
N GLU A 517 19.65 11.87 17.75
CA GLU A 517 21.01 12.16 18.24
C GLU A 517 21.31 11.42 19.54
N ASP A 518 20.37 11.45 20.50
CA ASP A 518 20.48 10.72 21.77
C ASP A 518 20.58 9.21 21.54
N LEU A 519 19.78 8.66 20.63
CA LEU A 519 19.81 7.22 20.31
C LEU A 519 21.14 6.82 19.68
N LEU A 520 21.66 7.61 18.73
CA LEU A 520 22.96 7.36 18.10
C LEU A 520 24.10 7.46 19.13
N ALA A 521 24.01 8.36 20.10
CA ALA A 521 24.99 8.47 21.18
C ALA A 521 25.00 7.21 22.07
N ILE A 522 23.82 6.76 22.54
CA ILE A 522 23.69 5.56 23.38
C ILE A 522 24.15 4.31 22.63
N LEU A 523 23.80 4.17 21.34
CA LEU A 523 24.28 3.08 20.51
C LEU A 523 25.80 3.12 20.36
N GLY A 524 26.38 4.29 20.14
CA GLY A 524 27.83 4.47 20.06
C GLY A 524 28.54 4.00 21.32
N GLU A 525 28.07 4.41 22.50
CA GLU A 525 28.59 3.93 23.79
C GLU A 525 28.48 2.41 23.93
N ALA A 526 27.37 1.84 23.45
CA ALA A 526 27.11 0.42 23.53
C ALA A 526 27.96 -0.43 22.57
N VAL A 527 28.33 0.05 21.38
CA VAL A 527 28.97 -0.81 20.36
C VAL A 527 30.41 -0.44 19.98
N ASN A 528 30.87 0.78 20.27
CA ASN A 528 32.20 1.23 19.81
C ASN A 528 33.34 0.40 20.41
N SER A 529 33.23 -0.04 21.67
CA SER A 529 34.24 -0.88 22.32
C SER A 529 34.42 -2.25 21.67
N LEU A 530 33.39 -2.78 20.98
CA LEU A 530 33.47 -4.04 20.25
C LEU A 530 34.36 -3.94 19.00
N ARG A 531 34.66 -2.73 18.54
CA ARG A 531 35.44 -2.49 17.31
C ARG A 531 36.93 -2.27 17.54
N GLU A 532 37.38 -2.03 18.78
CA GLU A 532 38.78 -1.72 19.11
C GLU A 532 39.72 -2.96 19.11
N GLY A 533 39.34 -4.07 18.46
CA GLY A 533 40.09 -5.34 18.47
C GLY A 533 40.57 -5.81 17.09
N LYS A 534 41.75 -6.47 17.03
CA LYS A 534 42.40 -7.05 15.83
C LYS A 534 41.61 -8.17 15.10
N ASN A 535 40.32 -8.38 15.36
CA ASN A 535 39.53 -9.47 14.76
C ASN A 535 38.13 -8.99 14.31
N TRP A 536 37.95 -7.70 14.04
CA TRP A 536 36.63 -7.17 13.64
C TRP A 536 36.23 -7.59 12.21
N TRP A 537 37.18 -7.97 11.34
CA TRP A 537 36.97 -8.44 9.96
C TRP A 537 36.57 -9.93 9.86
N ASP A 538 35.99 -10.47 10.93
CA ASP A 538 35.49 -11.84 10.96
C ASP A 538 34.28 -11.94 10.01
N TYR A 539 34.47 -12.52 8.82
CA TYR A 539 33.43 -12.76 7.80
C TYR A 539 32.14 -13.34 8.38
N ASP A 540 32.28 -14.10 9.45
CA ASP A 540 31.21 -14.72 10.22
C ASP A 540 30.29 -13.69 10.91
N ARG A 541 30.78 -12.53 11.35
CA ARG A 541 29.96 -11.49 12.04
C ARG A 541 29.49 -10.35 11.13
N GLU A 542 29.83 -10.38 9.85
CA GLU A 542 29.58 -9.31 8.88
C GLU A 542 28.07 -8.97 8.76
N HIS A 543 27.21 -9.99 8.80
CA HIS A 543 25.76 -9.83 8.70
C HIS A 543 25.13 -9.07 9.87
N ASN A 544 25.60 -9.32 11.11
CA ASN A 544 25.09 -8.66 12.32
C ASN A 544 25.38 -7.15 12.29
N TRP A 545 26.55 -6.79 11.79
CA TRP A 545 26.95 -5.39 11.64
C TRP A 545 26.21 -4.68 10.51
N SER A 546 25.83 -5.39 9.45
CA SER A 546 25.11 -4.78 8.33
C SER A 546 23.70 -4.29 8.71
N GLU A 547 22.96 -5.07 9.50
CA GLU A 547 21.63 -4.68 10.00
C GLU A 547 21.70 -3.41 10.86
N LEU A 548 22.67 -3.34 11.79
CA LEU A 548 22.91 -2.15 12.61
C LEU A 548 23.37 -0.94 11.75
N SER A 549 24.24 -1.20 10.77
CA SER A 549 24.76 -0.19 9.86
C SER A 549 23.64 0.47 9.05
N GLN A 550 22.74 -0.32 8.47
CA GLN A 550 21.58 0.18 7.73
C GLN A 550 20.65 0.99 8.62
N PHE A 551 20.36 0.51 9.84
CA PHE A 551 19.56 1.24 10.81
C PHE A 551 20.16 2.62 11.14
N CYS A 552 21.45 2.65 11.52
CA CYS A 552 22.15 3.89 11.87
C CYS A 552 22.23 4.86 10.68
N ILE A 553 22.53 4.38 9.48
CA ILE A 553 22.56 5.22 8.27
C ILE A 553 21.17 5.79 7.96
N GLY A 554 20.10 5.00 8.13
CA GLY A 554 18.72 5.49 7.99
C GLY A 554 18.42 6.64 8.96
N LEU A 555 18.78 6.49 10.23
CA LEU A 555 18.63 7.55 11.24
C LEU A 555 19.44 8.81 10.92
N ILE A 556 20.72 8.65 10.59
CA ILE A 556 21.60 9.76 10.23
C ILE A 556 21.04 10.52 9.03
N THR A 557 20.60 9.79 7.99
CA THR A 557 20.00 10.39 6.79
C THR A 557 18.77 11.21 7.15
N ARG A 558 17.83 10.65 7.92
CA ARG A 558 16.63 11.37 8.38
C ARG A 558 16.99 12.63 9.18
N ARG A 559 18.04 12.58 10.01
CA ARG A 559 18.50 13.72 10.78
C ARG A 559 19.10 14.83 9.91
N LEU A 560 19.88 14.46 8.90
CA LEU A 560 20.47 15.38 7.92
C LEU A 560 19.39 16.03 7.05
N GLU A 561 18.38 15.27 6.62
CA GLU A 561 17.24 15.80 5.85
C GLU A 561 16.43 16.83 6.63
N HIS A 562 16.26 16.62 7.93
CA HIS A 562 15.51 17.54 8.78
C HIS A 562 16.22 18.89 8.97
N ASP A 563 17.51 18.88 9.32
CA ASP A 563 18.31 20.10 9.50
C ASP A 563 19.80 19.81 9.31
N LEU A 564 20.24 19.86 8.06
CA LEU A 564 21.62 19.64 7.63
C LEU A 564 22.61 20.61 8.28
N ALA A 565 22.22 21.89 8.42
CA ALA A 565 23.09 22.95 8.89
C ALA A 565 23.43 22.84 10.39
N SER A 566 22.51 22.26 11.17
CA SER A 566 22.69 22.08 12.62
C SER A 566 23.69 20.98 13.02
N VAL A 567 23.85 19.94 12.19
CA VAL A 567 24.73 18.80 12.49
C VAL A 567 26.19 19.22 12.37
N LYS A 568 27.07 18.89 13.32
CA LYS A 568 28.51 19.21 13.22
C LYS A 568 29.31 18.04 12.67
N PRO A 569 30.48 18.30 12.02
CA PRO A 569 31.34 17.23 11.55
C PRO A 569 31.78 16.26 12.65
N GLU A 570 32.02 16.76 13.86
CA GLU A 570 32.44 15.94 15.01
C GLU A 570 31.35 14.97 15.42
N ASP A 571 30.10 15.43 15.54
CA ASP A 571 28.95 14.60 15.92
C ASP A 571 28.70 13.52 14.86
N LEU A 572 28.69 13.92 13.58
CA LEU A 572 28.51 13.01 12.46
C LEU A 572 29.65 11.98 12.38
N TRP A 573 30.89 12.38 12.64
CA TRP A 573 32.02 11.45 12.69
C TRP A 573 31.85 10.42 13.81
N GLN A 574 31.40 10.82 15.00
CA GLN A 574 31.12 9.87 16.08
C GLN A 574 30.03 8.86 15.70
N TRP A 575 28.97 9.31 15.01
CA TRP A 575 27.93 8.40 14.54
C TRP A 575 28.45 7.45 13.46
N LEU A 576 29.27 7.95 12.55
CA LEU A 576 29.83 7.16 11.45
C LEU A 576 30.80 6.07 11.94
N LYS A 577 31.57 6.29 13.02
CA LYS A 577 32.46 5.25 13.57
C LYS A 577 31.77 3.90 13.84
N MET A 578 30.49 3.93 14.19
CA MET A 578 29.70 2.71 14.38
C MET A 578 29.54 1.88 13.10
N VAL A 579 29.58 2.53 11.94
CA VAL A 579 29.22 1.91 10.65
C VAL A 579 30.38 1.87 9.65
N VAL A 580 31.38 2.76 9.77
CA VAL A 580 32.55 2.95 8.91
C VAL A 580 33.08 1.62 8.32
N HIS A 581 33.31 0.59 9.13
CA HIS A 581 33.87 -0.69 8.64
C HIS A 581 32.93 -1.72 7.95
N ASP A 582 31.73 -1.35 7.51
CA ASP A 582 30.82 -2.25 6.74
C ASP A 582 31.05 -2.12 5.21
N TYR A 583 31.41 -3.23 4.56
CA TYR A 583 31.80 -3.30 3.14
C TYR A 583 30.65 -3.57 2.16
N TRP A 584 29.47 -4.01 2.61
CA TRP A 584 28.43 -4.58 1.71
C TRP A 584 27.11 -3.82 1.60
N SER A 585 26.83 -2.83 2.47
CA SER A 585 25.47 -2.24 2.55
C SER A 585 25.15 -1.11 1.55
N ALA A 586 25.98 -0.85 0.55
CA ALA A 586 25.92 0.39 -0.25
C ALA A 586 24.82 0.48 -1.34
N ARG A 587 23.85 -0.45 -1.42
CA ARG A 587 23.02 -0.56 -2.64
C ARG A 587 21.60 0.02 -2.64
N SER A 588 21.09 0.60 -1.55
CA SER A 588 19.81 1.34 -1.62
C SER A 588 19.65 2.47 -0.61
N THR A 589 20.11 2.32 0.64
CA THR A 589 19.95 3.37 1.69
C THR A 589 21.06 4.43 1.66
N GLY A 590 22.18 4.15 1.00
CA GLY A 590 23.37 5.02 0.99
C GLY A 590 23.36 6.14 -0.05
N GLU A 591 22.52 6.07 -1.09
CA GLU A 591 22.50 7.08 -2.16
C GLU A 591 22.08 8.44 -1.60
N LYS A 592 20.99 8.48 -0.81
CA LYS A 592 20.48 9.73 -0.26
C LYS A 592 21.42 10.36 0.77
N PHE A 593 22.01 9.52 1.63
CA PHE A 593 23.07 9.94 2.54
C PHE A 593 24.23 10.58 1.76
N SER A 594 24.72 9.90 0.72
CA SER A 594 25.84 10.36 -0.09
C SER A 594 25.53 11.70 -0.78
N GLU A 595 24.33 11.86 -1.33
CA GLU A 595 23.87 13.13 -1.93
C GLU A 595 23.94 14.28 -0.93
N LEU A 596 23.41 14.08 0.29
CA LEU A 596 23.37 15.12 1.32
C LEU A 596 24.79 15.51 1.76
N ILE A 597 25.66 14.54 2.00
CA ILE A 597 27.05 14.83 2.40
C ILE A 597 27.83 15.50 1.27
N MET A 598 27.68 15.05 0.03
CA MET A 598 28.36 15.67 -1.12
C MET A 598 27.90 17.11 -1.37
N SER A 599 26.69 17.47 -0.94
CA SER A 599 26.14 18.83 -1.08
C SER A 599 26.59 19.82 0.00
N ASP A 600 27.18 19.36 1.11
CA ASP A 600 27.65 20.20 2.22
C ASP A 600 29.16 20.01 2.44
N ASP A 601 29.96 20.91 1.84
CA ASP A 601 31.42 20.90 1.94
C ASP A 601 31.90 20.94 3.40
N ARG A 602 31.18 21.62 4.30
CA ARG A 602 31.57 21.71 5.72
C ARG A 602 31.50 20.34 6.38
N LEU A 603 30.44 19.57 6.16
CA LEU A 603 30.34 18.20 6.68
C LEU A 603 31.33 17.27 5.98
N ARG A 604 31.37 17.27 4.64
CA ARG A 604 32.28 16.42 3.86
C ARG A 604 33.73 16.63 4.27
N GLN A 605 34.20 17.89 4.22
CA GLN A 605 35.59 18.22 4.53
C GLN A 605 35.89 18.09 6.03
N GLY A 606 34.92 18.38 6.90
CA GLY A 606 35.09 18.20 8.34
C GLY A 606 35.28 16.73 8.72
N ILE A 607 34.46 15.82 8.17
CA ILE A 607 34.60 14.37 8.38
C ILE A 607 35.93 13.87 7.82
N GLN A 608 36.25 14.25 6.58
CA GLN A 608 37.54 13.92 5.98
C GLN A 608 38.69 14.38 6.87
N ARG A 609 38.69 15.63 7.36
CA ARG A 609 39.74 16.14 8.26
C ARG A 609 39.84 15.33 9.56
N LEU A 610 38.71 14.96 10.17
CA LEU A 610 38.67 14.14 11.38
C LEU A 610 39.25 12.73 11.13
N ALA A 611 38.88 12.14 10.00
CA ALA A 611 39.40 10.86 9.52
C ALA A 611 40.92 10.93 9.23
N LEU A 612 41.38 11.98 8.54
CA LEU A 612 42.75 12.13 8.07
C LEU A 612 43.74 12.47 9.19
N PHE A 613 43.38 13.37 10.11
CA PHE A 613 44.35 13.99 11.00
C PHE A 613 44.12 13.70 12.48
N ILE A 614 42.96 13.13 12.83
CA ILE A 614 42.55 12.91 14.24
C ILE A 614 42.38 11.42 14.53
N SER A 615 42.04 10.60 13.53
CA SER A 615 41.94 9.14 13.69
C SER A 615 43.31 8.49 13.87
N GLU A 616 43.39 7.46 14.72
CA GLU A 616 44.56 6.59 14.82
C GLU A 616 44.58 5.49 13.73
N GLU A 617 43.54 5.42 12.91
CA GLU A 617 43.42 4.47 11.80
C GLU A 617 44.23 4.91 10.57
N LYS A 618 44.79 3.93 9.84
CA LYS A 618 45.55 4.23 8.62
C LYS A 618 44.67 4.90 7.57
N LEU A 619 45.23 5.90 6.90
CA LEU A 619 44.56 6.67 5.85
C LEU A 619 44.03 5.80 4.70
N TYR A 620 44.79 4.82 4.21
CA TYR A 620 44.31 3.89 3.18
C TYR A 620 43.02 3.16 3.59
N PHE A 621 42.93 2.75 4.86
CA PHE A 621 41.78 2.06 5.42
C PHE A 621 40.56 2.98 5.50
N THR A 622 40.81 4.20 5.98
CA THR A 622 39.79 5.23 6.17
C THR A 622 39.27 5.75 4.84
N ALA A 623 40.13 5.91 3.82
CA ALA A 623 39.75 6.41 2.51
C ALA A 623 38.90 5.43 1.70
N GLY A 624 39.17 4.12 1.76
CA GLY A 624 38.34 3.09 1.10
C GLY A 624 36.93 3.03 1.71
N VAL A 625 36.85 3.13 3.03
CA VAL A 625 35.58 3.14 3.77
C VAL A 625 34.75 4.41 3.51
N LEU A 626 35.41 5.57 3.46
CA LEU A 626 34.75 6.84 3.16
C LEU A 626 34.26 6.88 1.70
N HIS A 627 35.00 6.22 0.79
CA HIS A 627 34.64 6.14 -0.62
C HIS A 627 33.29 5.46 -0.85
N ASP A 628 33.05 4.31 -0.19
CA ASP A 628 31.82 3.53 -0.36
C ASP A 628 30.57 4.18 0.25
N ARG A 629 30.75 5.32 0.95
CA ARG A 629 29.66 6.14 1.53
C ARG A 629 29.55 7.54 0.92
N GLY A 630 30.18 7.77 -0.22
CA GLY A 630 30.12 9.06 -0.91
C GLY A 630 30.89 10.19 -0.22
N ILE A 631 31.82 9.86 0.68
CA ILE A 631 32.72 10.80 1.36
C ILE A 631 34.12 10.73 0.73
N SER A 632 34.18 10.43 -0.57
CA SER A 632 35.42 10.32 -1.34
C SER A 632 36.18 11.64 -1.34
N LEU A 633 37.52 11.55 -1.27
CA LEU A 633 38.39 12.70 -1.50
C LEU A 633 38.30 13.12 -2.97
N THR A 634 37.77 14.32 -3.22
CA THR A 634 37.88 14.95 -4.54
C THR A 634 39.28 15.52 -4.73
N GLU A 635 39.66 15.80 -5.98
CA GLU A 635 40.94 16.46 -6.27
C GLU A 635 41.04 17.85 -5.62
N GLU A 636 39.91 18.54 -5.46
CA GLU A 636 39.85 19.83 -4.75
C GLU A 636 40.09 19.66 -3.25
N ASP A 637 39.48 18.64 -2.63
CA ASP A 637 39.71 18.33 -1.21
C ASP A 637 41.19 17.93 -0.98
N ILE A 638 41.79 17.15 -1.88
CA ILE A 638 43.22 16.78 -1.79
C ILE A 638 44.11 18.02 -1.88
N ARG A 639 43.85 18.93 -2.82
CA ARG A 639 44.59 20.21 -2.92
C ARG A 639 44.46 21.03 -1.64
N LEU A 640 43.27 21.09 -1.05
CA LEU A 640 43.02 21.80 0.21
C LEU A 640 43.91 21.24 1.33
N TYR A 641 43.89 19.91 1.55
CA TYR A 641 44.66 19.29 2.64
C TYR A 641 46.16 19.32 2.40
N LEU A 642 46.62 19.15 1.15
CA LEU A 642 48.04 19.30 0.82
C LEU A 642 48.54 20.73 1.07
N SER A 643 47.73 21.73 0.73
CA SER A 643 48.06 23.14 1.02
C SER A 643 48.20 23.38 2.53
N GLU A 644 47.32 22.78 3.34
CA GLU A 644 47.38 22.87 4.80
C GLU A 644 48.64 22.20 5.36
N ILE A 645 48.94 20.97 4.94
CA ILE A 645 50.15 20.23 5.38
C ILE A 645 51.41 21.03 5.01
N VAL A 646 51.49 21.54 3.77
CA VAL A 646 52.62 22.33 3.30
C VAL A 646 52.76 23.61 4.13
N SER A 647 51.65 24.29 4.43
CA SER A 647 51.66 25.52 5.23
C SER A 647 52.05 25.27 6.69
N ARG A 648 51.63 24.15 7.29
CA ARG A 648 51.96 23.81 8.68
C ARG A 648 53.38 23.25 8.81
N ASN A 649 53.83 22.51 7.80
CA ASN A 649 55.15 21.88 7.70
C ASN A 649 55.52 21.04 8.95
N ASP A 650 54.54 20.29 9.49
CA ASP A 650 54.74 19.41 10.64
C ASP A 650 55.35 18.07 10.19
N PRO A 651 56.49 17.62 10.76
CA PRO A 651 57.05 16.30 10.48
C PRO A 651 56.08 15.12 10.71
N GLY A 652 55.09 15.28 11.58
CA GLY A 652 54.04 14.27 11.84
C GLY A 652 53.12 14.01 10.65
N ASP A 653 53.06 14.90 9.66
CA ASP A 653 52.21 14.76 8.47
C ASP A 653 52.83 13.91 7.36
N ARG A 654 54.04 13.38 7.56
CA ARG A 654 54.82 12.72 6.51
C ARG A 654 54.06 11.57 5.82
N GLU A 655 53.34 10.76 6.58
CA GLU A 655 52.56 9.64 6.02
C GLU A 655 51.28 10.14 5.32
N HIS A 656 50.52 11.03 5.96
CA HIS A 656 49.32 11.64 5.37
C HIS A 656 49.61 12.35 4.05
N TRP A 657 50.74 13.08 3.99
CA TRP A 657 51.20 13.72 2.78
C TRP A 657 51.49 12.71 1.66
N ARG A 658 52.19 11.60 1.97
CA ARG A 658 52.51 10.57 0.96
C ARG A 658 51.26 9.94 0.39
N ASP A 659 50.30 9.63 1.25
CA ASP A 659 49.05 8.99 0.86
C ASP A 659 48.17 9.93 0.00
N LEU A 660 48.00 11.18 0.42
CA LEU A 660 47.26 12.21 -0.37
C LEU A 660 47.89 12.42 -1.75
N VAL A 661 49.22 12.54 -1.82
CA VAL A 661 49.95 12.64 -3.09
C VAL A 661 49.79 11.37 -3.93
N SER A 662 49.74 10.20 -3.30
CA SER A 662 49.54 8.91 -3.97
C SER A 662 48.17 8.81 -4.63
N PHE A 663 47.10 9.33 -4.00
CA PHE A 663 45.75 9.37 -4.59
C PHE A 663 45.67 10.16 -5.90
N CYS A 664 46.55 11.15 -6.10
CA CYS A 664 46.60 11.96 -7.33
C CYS A 664 47.51 11.37 -8.43
N ARG A 665 47.97 10.13 -8.31
CA ARG A 665 48.82 9.49 -9.32
C ARG A 665 47.99 9.04 -10.51
N GLY A 666 48.37 9.50 -11.70
CA GLY A 666 47.73 9.14 -12.96
C GLY A 666 48.00 7.70 -13.40
N SER A 667 47.24 7.23 -14.38
CA SER A 667 47.40 5.90 -15.00
C SER A 667 48.74 5.70 -15.71
N ASP A 668 49.45 6.78 -16.01
CA ASP A 668 50.81 6.80 -16.55
C ASP A 668 51.89 6.59 -15.47
N GLY A 669 51.48 6.49 -14.20
CA GLY A 669 52.35 6.28 -13.04
C GLY A 669 52.98 7.57 -12.50
N TYR A 670 52.66 8.74 -13.06
CA TYR A 670 53.16 10.04 -12.60
C TYR A 670 52.11 10.79 -11.76
N ILE A 671 52.58 11.63 -10.83
CA ILE A 671 51.72 12.56 -10.11
C ILE A 671 51.47 13.79 -11.01
N LYS A 672 50.23 14.26 -11.06
CA LYS A 672 49.84 15.44 -11.85
C LYS A 672 50.75 16.65 -11.54
N ALA A 673 51.08 17.43 -12.55
CA ALA A 673 52.11 18.47 -12.46
C ALA A 673 51.78 19.57 -11.44
N ASP A 674 50.53 20.01 -11.40
CA ASP A 674 49.99 20.98 -10.46
C ASP A 674 49.99 20.46 -9.01
N ILE A 675 49.71 19.18 -8.78
CA ILE A 675 49.81 18.56 -7.46
C ILE A 675 51.28 18.45 -7.02
N ARG A 676 52.21 18.15 -7.94
CA ARG A 676 53.65 18.14 -7.65
C ARG A 676 54.15 19.52 -7.24
N GLU A 677 53.75 20.57 -7.96
CA GLU A 677 54.11 21.95 -7.61
C GLU A 677 53.59 22.35 -6.23
N LEU A 678 52.34 21.97 -5.92
CA LEU A 678 51.74 22.24 -4.61
C LEU A 678 52.45 21.49 -3.47
N ALA A 679 52.81 20.22 -3.68
CA ALA A 679 53.35 19.35 -2.64
C ALA A 679 54.87 19.50 -2.44
N ALA A 680 55.61 20.00 -3.45
CA ALA A 680 57.07 20.12 -3.44
C ALA A 680 57.68 20.85 -2.22
N PRO A 681 57.09 21.94 -1.69
CA PRO A 681 57.71 22.67 -0.58
C PRO A 681 57.80 21.85 0.72
N TYR A 682 56.84 20.97 1.00
CA TYR A 682 56.89 20.08 2.17
C TYR A 682 58.01 19.02 2.04
N ALA A 683 58.26 18.56 0.81
CA ALA A 683 59.29 17.57 0.52
C ALA A 683 60.71 18.16 0.41
N GLU A 684 60.90 19.48 0.35
CA GLU A 684 62.18 20.12 -0.01
C GLU A 684 63.36 19.67 0.87
N SER A 685 63.07 19.38 2.15
CA SER A 685 64.07 18.96 3.14
C SER A 685 64.18 17.44 3.36
N ASP A 686 63.35 16.63 2.67
CA ASP A 686 63.34 15.16 2.77
C ASP A 686 63.62 14.53 1.38
N PRO A 687 64.84 14.01 1.15
CA PRO A 687 65.22 13.35 -0.11
C PRO A 687 64.31 12.18 -0.51
N ASP A 688 63.74 11.45 0.46
CA ASP A 688 62.85 10.32 0.19
C ASP A 688 61.49 10.79 -0.35
N LEU A 689 61.00 11.93 0.13
CA LEU A 689 59.75 12.53 -0.36
C LEU A 689 59.95 13.21 -1.73
N GLN A 690 61.12 13.81 -1.96
CA GLN A 690 61.51 14.31 -3.29
C GLN A 690 61.56 13.17 -4.31
N GLU A 691 62.20 12.05 -3.96
CA GLU A 691 62.21 10.87 -4.83
C GLU A 691 60.78 10.39 -5.09
N PHE A 692 59.92 10.33 -4.06
CA PHE A 692 58.52 9.90 -4.20
C PHE A 692 57.69 10.76 -5.16
N LEU A 693 57.88 12.09 -5.18
CA LEU A 693 57.16 13.03 -6.06
C LEU A 693 57.52 12.87 -7.54
N TYR A 694 58.79 12.65 -7.84
CA TYR A 694 59.28 12.68 -9.21
C TYR A 694 59.51 11.29 -9.81
N LYS A 695 59.57 10.24 -8.98
CA LYS A 695 59.74 8.86 -9.44
C LYS A 695 58.42 8.32 -9.99
N LYS A 696 58.52 7.77 -11.20
CA LYS A 696 57.47 6.95 -11.81
C LYS A 696 57.32 5.67 -10.99
N ARG A 697 56.11 5.39 -10.50
CA ARG A 697 55.79 4.12 -9.85
C ARG A 697 55.19 3.20 -10.91
N GLU A 698 55.75 2.00 -11.08
CA GLU A 698 55.08 0.96 -11.87
C GLU A 698 53.80 0.56 -11.13
N LEU A 699 52.65 0.75 -11.76
CA LEU A 699 51.38 0.22 -11.26
C LEU A 699 51.50 -1.31 -11.32
N ARG A 700 51.81 -1.97 -10.20
CA ARG A 700 51.61 -3.42 -10.10
C ARG A 700 50.11 -3.66 -10.16
N GLY A 701 49.70 -4.58 -11.05
CA GLY A 701 48.30 -4.96 -11.17
C GLY A 701 47.74 -5.39 -9.82
N VAL A 702 46.50 -4.99 -9.55
CA VAL A 702 45.72 -5.12 -8.31
C VAL A 702 45.64 -6.56 -7.74
N GLU A 703 46.15 -7.58 -8.44
CA GLU A 703 46.09 -8.98 -8.00
C GLU A 703 47.23 -9.44 -7.06
N GLN A 704 48.33 -8.70 -6.90
CA GLN A 704 49.47 -9.18 -6.09
C GLN A 704 49.54 -8.68 -4.64
N GLU A 705 48.83 -7.63 -4.25
CA GLU A 705 48.82 -7.15 -2.85
C GLU A 705 47.84 -7.93 -1.95
N ARG A 706 46.93 -8.74 -2.51
CA ARG A 706 46.02 -9.59 -1.72
C ARG A 706 46.69 -10.79 -1.04
N GLN A 707 47.98 -11.03 -1.23
CA GLN A 707 48.69 -12.20 -0.68
C GLN A 707 49.70 -11.91 0.42
N GLU A 708 49.94 -10.65 0.81
CA GLU A 708 50.97 -10.33 1.82
C GLU A 708 50.54 -9.45 3.01
N ASP A 709 49.24 -9.15 3.20
CA ASP A 709 48.73 -8.52 4.44
C ASP A 709 47.59 -9.33 5.08
#